data_AF-A0A7J4J5S5-F1
#
_entry.id   AF-A0A7J4J5S5-F1
#
_cell.length_a   1.000
_cell.length_b   1.000
_cell.length_c   1.000
_cell.angle_alpha   90.00
_cell.angle_beta   90.00
_cell.angle_gamma   90.00
#
_symmetry.space_group_name_H-M   'P 1'
#
loop_
_entity.id
_entity.type
_entity.pdbx_description
1 polymer ?
#
loop_
_entity_poly.entity_id
_entity_poly.type
_entity_poly.pdbx_seq_one_letter_code
_entity_poly.pdbx_strand_id
1 'polypeptide(L)'
;MLPKTFKKISLYLHTELEKPIKNIYIPSYESLVLIFLLFISIPYYDIFQTIYFRSTDYLHNWPFISSMEFIGWAGTFVISLAIFIAEQFRENTIRGKAFLRATLLWPILVYSILGAAWAYFFPTHFFTTILAVLLACLIGKGFYNLLRLLLSNQRMIKAEKQLLSGSFKNVIDETLKTQESNVLLLKQFSYSPFSNKGKTSSWPIESLMPGVIKAIDEERLSRLLKQAKDEAITLTNPINTTGDAQQIQAKDKKVSIDSTYPELSLCKLIGSYVSESDNTLAFVETGGIAFSKEFKQELNNRIQQAFTISKGESLSEELRQEISELKDALAAAITAKAPGRVEELLGVYVELAGAFSEEMQSHGIHHNHITADALRHSIGNQLRQLDWLTHDIYELFILSIESQNMRIASRIAHLPFTICSNAIESGDHYVYQEFLRLAESLLEVDSIENDSRDKLIESFLLSLRTSSDYYLAPKLERETSVDSPLLGFAFPQFQALQLLLKFHISQALKGEVDTISESTFSNVLATANKLFSFMPFPQSIGILESLNSWRIEMFLGLGGWTFKHLVASQNPNELRYYWDSIRNLLPDSLVQLSNAYTRLAQNEYKDLWHLTFWDTKPDGEAHSIDTFDWITKVYLVRSLEILSSNTILGESLSLPDKIASHAFKIKSDLLEIKKDISHWQQYSSACTEENISRYDLLLSQIIKQNEFAKTQSIRDGKISTSKINEFATLVTKAFTESAILRNILKYHMQFTDSSQVDKPEINSIGMSVSDSKEPFLPKSDTIFFGWGENYGQGLARGETQNILNNLIKQTTPAKLEDIGTIIKDFRTDNTIIIATGESAILEIYKLPNVTMNHLGPSKSPEIPNPDAYYSNSIPIYCVHSKEKLTNLLILDKAIPTNLVQYSPYPKSIKTGFGTSSIRIDVDAFSDNEPLLTEFLSRKYPWITNQRTPEEQTEYLRAKVLVYVAEKFEFIIPPKFRGRRIPIVKSKLAKH
;
A
#
# COMPACT_ATOMS: atom_id res chain seq x y z
N MET A 1 7.58 -12.96 -39.82
CA MET A 1 6.62 -11.92 -39.37
C MET A 1 5.18 -12.26 -39.72
N LEU A 2 4.85 -12.54 -40.99
CA LEU A 2 3.48 -12.92 -41.44
C LEU A 2 2.74 -14.00 -40.62
N PRO A 3 3.37 -15.12 -40.17
CA PRO A 3 2.66 -16.14 -39.40
C PRO A 3 2.22 -15.65 -38.01
N LYS A 4 3.01 -14.77 -37.37
CA LYS A 4 2.64 -14.14 -36.10
C LYS A 4 1.52 -13.12 -36.29
N THR A 5 1.51 -12.41 -37.40
CA THR A 5 0.45 -11.45 -37.74
C THR A 5 -0.86 -12.17 -38.05
N PHE A 6 -0.84 -13.26 -38.83
CA PHE A 6 -2.04 -14.09 -39.08
C PHE A 6 -2.57 -14.77 -37.82
N LYS A 7 -1.68 -15.25 -36.93
CA LYS A 7 -2.11 -15.80 -35.63
C LYS A 7 -2.73 -14.71 -34.74
N LYS A 8 -2.19 -13.48 -34.73
CA LYS A 8 -2.80 -12.35 -34.02
C LYS A 8 -4.15 -11.92 -34.62
N ILE A 9 -4.27 -11.84 -35.94
CA ILE A 9 -5.52 -11.49 -36.62
C ILE A 9 -6.57 -12.58 -36.42
N SER A 10 -6.19 -13.86 -36.49
CA SER A 10 -7.07 -14.98 -36.19
C SER A 10 -7.52 -14.97 -34.73
N LEU A 11 -6.61 -14.73 -33.77
CA LEU A 11 -6.96 -14.65 -32.35
C LEU A 11 -7.88 -13.45 -32.07
N TYR A 12 -7.60 -12.30 -32.69
CA TYR A 12 -8.39 -11.07 -32.59
C TYR A 12 -9.79 -11.25 -33.20
N LEU A 13 -9.88 -11.79 -34.43
CA LEU A 13 -11.16 -12.09 -35.06
C LEU A 13 -11.94 -13.14 -34.27
N HIS A 14 -11.28 -14.15 -33.70
CA HIS A 14 -11.95 -15.16 -32.90
C HIS A 14 -12.51 -14.56 -31.60
N THR A 15 -11.76 -13.71 -30.91
CA THR A 15 -12.23 -13.09 -29.65
C THR A 15 -13.27 -12.01 -29.88
N GLU A 16 -13.08 -11.14 -30.88
CA GLU A 16 -14.01 -10.04 -31.19
C GLU A 16 -15.30 -10.51 -31.88
N LEU A 17 -15.29 -11.59 -32.67
CA LEU A 17 -16.52 -12.12 -33.29
C LEU A 17 -17.27 -13.09 -32.36
N GLU A 18 -16.58 -13.80 -31.47
CA GLU A 18 -17.23 -14.78 -30.60
C GLU A 18 -18.12 -14.13 -29.54
N LYS A 19 -17.78 -12.94 -29.03
CA LYS A 19 -18.64 -12.18 -28.11
C LYS A 19 -20.01 -11.79 -28.72
N PRO A 20 -20.08 -11.09 -29.86
CA PRO A 20 -21.35 -10.72 -30.46
C PRO A 20 -22.13 -11.95 -30.97
N ILE A 21 -21.46 -13.01 -31.43
CA ILE A 21 -22.13 -14.28 -31.77
C ILE A 21 -22.72 -14.95 -30.53
N LYS A 22 -21.99 -14.98 -29.41
CA LYS A 22 -22.51 -15.51 -28.14
C LYS A 22 -23.71 -14.72 -27.67
N ASN A 23 -23.75 -13.41 -27.89
CA ASN A 23 -24.86 -12.54 -27.45
C ASN A 23 -25.95 -12.35 -28.51
N ILE A 24 -25.91 -13.07 -29.63
CA ILE A 24 -26.87 -12.91 -30.74
C ILE A 24 -28.32 -13.17 -30.33
N TYR A 25 -28.55 -13.86 -29.22
CA TYR A 25 -29.88 -14.15 -28.69
C TYR A 25 -30.47 -13.01 -27.83
N ILE A 26 -29.66 -12.03 -27.43
CA ILE A 26 -30.10 -10.88 -26.63
C ILE A 26 -30.64 -9.81 -27.58
N PRO A 27 -31.84 -9.24 -27.36
CA PRO A 27 -32.35 -8.16 -28.17
C PRO A 27 -31.53 -6.89 -27.93
N SER A 28 -30.57 -6.62 -28.80
CA SER A 28 -29.72 -5.43 -28.77
C SER A 28 -29.52 -4.88 -30.18
N TYR A 29 -29.11 -3.62 -30.30
CA TYR A 29 -28.77 -3.04 -31.60
C TYR A 29 -27.64 -3.81 -32.28
N GLU A 30 -26.63 -4.24 -31.51
CA GLU A 30 -25.49 -5.01 -32.01
C GLU A 30 -25.91 -6.38 -32.54
N SER A 31 -26.78 -7.10 -31.82
CA SER A 31 -27.27 -8.40 -32.29
C SER A 31 -28.15 -8.25 -33.53
N LEU A 32 -28.98 -7.21 -33.59
CA LEU A 32 -29.79 -6.89 -34.76
C LEU A 32 -28.90 -6.58 -35.98
N VAL A 33 -27.86 -5.75 -35.83
CA VAL A 33 -26.90 -5.45 -36.89
C VAL A 33 -26.18 -6.73 -37.33
N LEU A 34 -25.74 -7.57 -36.39
CA LEU A 34 -25.08 -8.83 -36.71
C LEU A 34 -26.00 -9.79 -37.48
N ILE A 35 -27.24 -9.98 -37.01
CA ILE A 35 -28.23 -10.81 -37.68
C ILE A 35 -28.54 -10.24 -39.07
N PHE A 36 -28.63 -8.91 -39.20
CA PHE A 36 -28.86 -8.24 -40.49
C PHE A 36 -27.69 -8.42 -41.45
N LEU A 37 -26.45 -8.30 -40.98
CA LEU A 37 -25.24 -8.57 -41.79
C LEU A 37 -25.18 -10.04 -42.22
N LEU A 38 -25.47 -10.97 -41.31
CA LEU A 38 -25.58 -12.40 -41.63
C LEU A 38 -26.70 -12.66 -42.64
N PHE A 39 -27.84 -11.98 -42.49
CA PHE A 39 -28.97 -12.08 -43.41
C PHE A 39 -28.63 -11.55 -44.81
N ILE A 40 -27.92 -10.43 -44.93
CA ILE A 40 -27.58 -9.80 -46.23
C ILE A 40 -26.38 -10.47 -46.93
N SER A 41 -25.43 -10.99 -46.16
CA SER A 41 -24.26 -11.68 -46.73
C SER A 41 -24.64 -12.90 -47.59
N ILE A 42 -25.74 -13.57 -47.25
CA ILE A 42 -26.25 -14.74 -47.97
C ILE A 42 -26.78 -14.34 -49.37
N PRO A 43 -27.71 -13.37 -49.52
CA PRO A 43 -28.11 -12.84 -50.82
C PRO A 43 -26.98 -12.22 -51.63
N TYR A 44 -26.02 -11.53 -51.01
CA TYR A 44 -24.95 -10.85 -51.76
C TYR A 44 -24.11 -11.83 -52.57
N TYR A 45 -23.82 -13.02 -52.02
CA TYR A 45 -23.08 -14.08 -52.70
C TYR A 45 -23.78 -14.61 -53.97
N ASP A 46 -25.11 -14.64 -53.95
CA ASP A 46 -25.91 -15.27 -55.01
C ASP A 46 -26.63 -14.25 -55.88
N ILE A 47 -26.79 -12.98 -55.48
CA ILE A 47 -26.94 -11.88 -56.44
C ILE A 47 -25.71 -11.87 -57.35
N PHE A 48 -24.51 -12.11 -56.80
CA PHE A 48 -23.29 -12.26 -57.60
C PHE A 48 -23.34 -13.51 -58.50
N GLN A 49 -23.79 -14.67 -58.00
CA GLN A 49 -23.97 -15.85 -58.86
C GLN A 49 -25.11 -15.72 -59.87
N THR A 50 -26.24 -15.12 -59.54
CA THR A 50 -27.41 -14.96 -60.41
C THR A 50 -27.15 -13.92 -61.51
N ILE A 51 -26.33 -12.89 -61.23
CA ILE A 51 -25.81 -11.98 -62.26
C ILE A 51 -24.81 -12.71 -63.17
N TYR A 52 -24.04 -13.69 -62.66
CA TYR A 52 -23.03 -14.44 -63.41
C TYR A 52 -23.56 -15.67 -64.16
N PHE A 53 -24.63 -16.30 -63.66
CA PHE A 53 -25.30 -17.49 -64.19
C PHE A 53 -26.74 -17.14 -64.57
N ARG A 54 -26.88 -16.25 -65.55
CA ARG A 54 -28.16 -15.92 -66.16
C ARG A 54 -28.51 -16.96 -67.23
N SER A 55 -28.75 -18.21 -66.84
CA SER A 55 -29.33 -19.22 -67.74
C SER A 55 -29.97 -20.38 -66.98
N THR A 56 -31.21 -20.24 -66.52
CA THR A 56 -32.16 -21.36 -66.40
C THR A 56 -33.58 -20.84 -66.22
N ASP A 57 -34.31 -20.73 -67.33
CA ASP A 57 -35.75 -20.39 -67.41
C ASP A 57 -36.69 -21.54 -66.95
N TYR A 58 -36.27 -22.35 -65.98
CA TYR A 58 -37.04 -23.50 -65.52
C TYR A 58 -37.10 -23.53 -64.01
N LEU A 59 -38.10 -22.87 -63.43
CA LEU A 59 -38.77 -23.29 -62.18
C LEU A 59 -40.11 -22.54 -62.07
N HIS A 60 -41.19 -23.27 -62.37
CA HIS A 60 -42.57 -22.80 -62.36
C HIS A 60 -43.04 -22.24 -61.01
N ASN A 61 -44.03 -21.33 -61.07
CA ASN A 61 -44.73 -20.58 -60.02
C ASN A 61 -45.33 -21.36 -58.81
N TRP A 62 -45.07 -22.66 -58.66
CA TRP A 62 -45.61 -23.47 -57.56
C TRP A 62 -45.06 -23.11 -56.14
N PRO A 63 -43.82 -22.64 -55.92
CA PRO A 63 -43.32 -22.40 -54.57
C PRO A 63 -43.87 -21.14 -53.89
N PHE A 64 -44.44 -20.17 -54.62
CA PHE A 64 -44.66 -18.83 -54.06
C PHE A 64 -45.78 -18.77 -53.02
N ILE A 65 -46.99 -19.28 -53.35
CA ILE A 65 -48.15 -19.22 -52.44
C ILE A 65 -47.86 -20.01 -51.16
N SER A 66 -47.28 -21.20 -51.28
CA SER A 66 -46.93 -22.04 -50.13
C SER A 66 -45.83 -21.42 -49.25
N SER A 67 -44.92 -20.62 -49.81
CA SER A 67 -43.88 -19.94 -49.02
C SER A 67 -44.45 -18.80 -48.17
N MET A 68 -45.38 -18.01 -48.73
CA MET A 68 -46.04 -16.93 -47.98
C MET A 68 -46.94 -17.45 -46.87
N GLU A 69 -47.73 -18.50 -47.14
CA GLU A 69 -48.52 -19.16 -46.11
C GLU A 69 -47.63 -19.72 -45.00
N PHE A 70 -46.53 -20.38 -45.35
CA PHE A 70 -45.56 -20.90 -44.37
C PHE A 70 -44.96 -19.80 -43.50
N ILE A 71 -44.55 -18.66 -44.09
CA ILE A 71 -44.02 -17.52 -43.34
C ILE A 71 -45.08 -16.95 -42.39
N GLY A 72 -46.36 -16.89 -42.80
CA GLY A 72 -47.45 -16.48 -41.92
C GLY A 72 -47.65 -17.41 -40.72
N TRP A 73 -47.63 -18.73 -40.95
CA TRP A 73 -47.68 -19.74 -39.89
C TRP A 73 -46.47 -19.65 -38.96
N ALA A 74 -45.27 -19.53 -39.52
CA ALA A 74 -44.02 -19.35 -38.79
C ALA A 74 -44.06 -18.08 -37.93
N GLY A 75 -44.54 -16.95 -38.47
CA GLY A 75 -44.70 -15.71 -37.73
C GLY A 75 -45.64 -15.85 -36.54
N THR A 76 -46.80 -16.47 -36.73
CA THR A 76 -47.79 -16.71 -35.65
C THR A 76 -47.20 -17.57 -34.54
N PHE A 77 -46.46 -18.62 -34.90
CA PHE A 77 -45.79 -19.50 -33.95
C PHE A 77 -44.71 -18.76 -33.15
N VAL A 78 -43.87 -17.97 -33.82
CA VAL A 78 -42.80 -17.18 -33.19
C VAL A 78 -43.37 -16.13 -32.23
N ILE A 79 -44.47 -15.46 -32.59
CA ILE A 79 -45.17 -14.52 -31.70
C ILE A 79 -45.73 -15.24 -30.46
N SER A 80 -46.36 -16.41 -30.66
CA SER A 80 -46.87 -17.21 -29.53
C SER A 80 -45.75 -17.63 -28.57
N LEU A 81 -44.60 -18.03 -29.12
CA LEU A 81 -43.41 -18.35 -28.35
C LEU A 81 -42.83 -17.12 -27.63
N ALA A 82 -42.88 -15.94 -28.26
CA ALA A 82 -42.46 -14.69 -27.64
C ALA A 82 -43.36 -14.29 -26.47
N ILE A 83 -44.68 -14.45 -26.59
CA ILE A 83 -45.63 -14.21 -25.49
C ILE A 83 -45.36 -15.18 -24.33
N PHE A 84 -45.15 -16.47 -24.64
CA PHE A 84 -44.80 -17.46 -23.62
C PHE A 84 -43.52 -17.10 -22.87
N ILE A 85 -42.46 -16.72 -23.59
CA ILE A 85 -41.19 -16.31 -22.99
C ILE A 85 -41.35 -15.01 -22.20
N ALA A 86 -42.12 -14.03 -22.69
CA ALA A 86 -42.41 -12.79 -21.97
C ALA A 86 -43.14 -13.05 -20.63
N GLU A 87 -44.07 -14.00 -20.59
CA GLU A 87 -44.71 -14.41 -19.33
C GLU A 87 -43.69 -15.03 -18.37
N GLN A 88 -42.75 -15.83 -18.87
CA GLN A 88 -41.67 -16.38 -18.05
C GLN A 88 -40.72 -15.29 -17.52
N PHE A 89 -40.43 -14.24 -18.29
CA PHE A 89 -39.69 -13.07 -17.82
C PHE A 89 -40.40 -12.33 -16.68
N ARG A 90 -41.74 -12.32 -16.69
CA ARG A 90 -42.55 -11.70 -15.64
C ARG A 90 -42.47 -12.47 -14.32
N GLU A 91 -42.37 -13.79 -14.39
CA GLU A 91 -42.25 -14.65 -13.20
C GLU A 91 -40.83 -14.70 -12.63
N ASN A 92 -39.82 -14.85 -13.50
CA ASN A 92 -38.42 -14.93 -13.12
C ASN A 92 -37.53 -14.48 -14.29
N THR A 93 -36.75 -13.43 -14.08
CA THR A 93 -36.01 -12.77 -15.17
C THR A 93 -34.93 -13.71 -15.75
N ILE A 94 -34.20 -14.42 -14.89
CA ILE A 94 -33.14 -15.37 -15.26
C ILE A 94 -33.73 -16.53 -16.07
N ARG A 95 -34.86 -17.09 -15.63
CA ARG A 95 -35.57 -18.18 -16.31
C ARG A 95 -36.01 -17.74 -17.70
N GLY A 96 -36.59 -16.55 -17.83
CA GLY A 96 -36.94 -15.93 -19.10
C GLY A 96 -35.74 -15.80 -20.05
N LYS A 97 -34.61 -15.27 -19.56
CA LYS A 97 -33.36 -15.14 -20.34
C LYS A 97 -32.82 -16.51 -20.78
N ALA A 98 -32.90 -17.52 -19.92
CA ALA A 98 -32.44 -18.87 -20.23
C ALA A 98 -33.30 -19.53 -21.32
N PHE A 99 -34.63 -19.34 -21.29
CA PHE A 99 -35.50 -19.74 -22.38
C PHE A 99 -35.19 -19.01 -23.68
N LEU A 100 -34.99 -17.69 -23.64
CA LEU A 100 -34.63 -16.88 -24.81
C LEU A 100 -33.35 -17.41 -25.48
N ARG A 101 -32.31 -17.69 -24.68
CA ARG A 101 -31.03 -18.23 -25.14
C ARG A 101 -31.18 -19.61 -25.77
N ALA A 102 -31.87 -20.53 -25.09
CA ALA A 102 -31.98 -21.90 -25.56
C ALA A 102 -32.84 -22.06 -26.80
N THR A 103 -33.88 -21.23 -26.93
CA THR A 103 -34.79 -21.24 -28.08
C THR A 103 -34.25 -20.48 -29.28
N LEU A 104 -33.24 -19.61 -29.09
CA LEU A 104 -32.79 -18.65 -30.10
C LEU A 104 -33.94 -17.78 -30.62
N LEU A 105 -34.91 -17.46 -29.75
CA LEU A 105 -36.13 -16.77 -30.14
C LEU A 105 -35.85 -15.46 -30.86
N TRP A 106 -34.92 -14.64 -30.35
CA TRP A 106 -34.61 -13.33 -30.94
C TRP A 106 -34.07 -13.44 -32.39
N PRO A 107 -33.03 -14.25 -32.68
CA PRO A 107 -32.61 -14.52 -34.04
C PRO A 107 -33.75 -15.02 -34.93
N ILE A 108 -34.57 -15.95 -34.42
CA ILE A 108 -35.70 -16.51 -35.17
C ILE A 108 -36.74 -15.41 -35.50
N LEU A 109 -37.02 -14.51 -34.55
CA LEU A 109 -37.95 -13.39 -34.72
C LEU A 109 -37.43 -12.37 -35.73
N VAL A 110 -36.15 -11.96 -35.62
CA VAL A 110 -35.56 -11.03 -36.57
C VAL A 110 -35.51 -11.66 -37.97
N TYR A 111 -35.14 -12.94 -38.06
CA TYR A 111 -35.09 -13.67 -39.33
C TYR A 111 -36.47 -13.90 -39.94
N SER A 112 -37.53 -14.08 -39.14
CA SER A 112 -38.89 -14.19 -39.65
C SER A 112 -39.40 -12.85 -40.20
N ILE A 113 -39.09 -11.72 -39.54
CA ILE A 113 -39.42 -10.38 -40.01
C ILE A 113 -38.67 -10.06 -41.31
N LEU A 114 -37.34 -10.27 -41.33
CA LEU A 114 -36.52 -10.03 -42.52
C LEU A 114 -36.89 -10.98 -43.67
N GLY A 115 -37.18 -12.24 -43.35
CA GLY A 115 -37.62 -13.23 -44.32
C GLY A 115 -38.98 -12.91 -44.93
N ALA A 116 -39.92 -12.42 -44.13
CA ALA A 116 -41.21 -11.94 -44.63
C ALA A 116 -41.05 -10.73 -45.55
N ALA A 117 -40.20 -9.77 -45.17
CA ALA A 117 -39.88 -8.63 -46.03
C ALA A 117 -39.23 -9.08 -47.35
N TRP A 118 -38.26 -10.01 -47.29
CA TRP A 118 -37.60 -10.54 -48.48
C TRP A 118 -38.57 -11.30 -49.39
N ALA A 119 -39.42 -12.16 -48.83
CA ALA A 119 -40.42 -12.90 -49.58
C ALA A 119 -41.46 -11.97 -50.25
N TYR A 120 -41.76 -10.84 -49.60
CA TYR A 120 -42.65 -9.82 -50.17
C TYR A 120 -42.04 -9.11 -51.38
N PHE A 121 -40.76 -8.72 -51.31
CA PHE A 121 -40.10 -8.01 -52.41
C PHE A 121 -39.56 -8.94 -53.51
N PHE A 122 -39.18 -10.17 -53.16
CA PHE A 122 -38.56 -11.15 -54.06
C PHE A 122 -39.29 -12.50 -54.03
N PRO A 123 -40.58 -12.51 -54.40
CA PRO A 123 -41.47 -13.65 -54.24
C PRO A 123 -41.02 -14.92 -54.99
N THR A 124 -40.41 -14.75 -56.16
CA THR A 124 -40.05 -15.85 -57.07
C THR A 124 -38.58 -16.26 -56.98
N HIS A 125 -37.80 -15.70 -56.06
CA HIS A 125 -36.38 -16.04 -55.94
C HIS A 125 -36.21 -17.40 -55.26
N PHE A 126 -35.34 -18.27 -55.79
CA PHE A 126 -35.00 -19.57 -55.20
C PHE A 126 -34.59 -19.46 -53.72
N PHE A 127 -33.94 -18.35 -53.37
CA PHE A 127 -33.58 -18.04 -52.00
C PHE A 127 -34.73 -17.94 -51.03
N THR A 128 -35.88 -17.44 -51.46
CA THR A 128 -37.04 -17.30 -50.59
C THR A 128 -37.44 -18.68 -50.06
N THR A 129 -37.30 -19.73 -50.88
CA THR A 129 -37.49 -21.13 -50.47
C THR A 129 -36.39 -21.61 -49.52
N ILE A 130 -35.10 -21.35 -49.81
CA ILE A 130 -34.00 -21.73 -48.90
C ILE A 130 -34.19 -21.06 -47.53
N LEU A 131 -34.54 -19.79 -47.53
CA LEU A 131 -34.72 -18.98 -46.34
C LEU A 131 -35.91 -19.47 -45.51
N ALA A 132 -37.00 -19.86 -46.16
CA ALA A 132 -38.14 -20.50 -45.51
C ALA A 132 -37.75 -21.85 -44.89
N VAL A 133 -36.98 -22.70 -45.58
CA VAL A 133 -36.50 -23.99 -45.05
C VAL A 133 -35.55 -23.77 -43.85
N LEU A 134 -34.64 -22.81 -43.95
CA LEU A 134 -33.71 -22.48 -42.88
C LEU A 134 -34.47 -21.95 -41.65
N LEU A 135 -35.43 -21.05 -41.84
CA LEU A 135 -36.32 -20.58 -40.79
C LEU A 135 -37.12 -21.74 -40.17
N ALA A 136 -37.64 -22.67 -40.96
CA ALA A 136 -38.33 -23.87 -40.48
C ALA A 136 -37.43 -24.72 -39.57
N CYS A 137 -36.19 -24.97 -40.00
CA CYS A 137 -35.20 -25.71 -39.22
C CYS A 137 -34.83 -24.99 -37.92
N LEU A 138 -34.67 -23.67 -37.95
CA LEU A 138 -34.39 -22.87 -36.75
C LEU A 138 -35.57 -22.90 -35.78
N ILE A 139 -36.80 -22.72 -36.24
CA ILE A 139 -38.02 -22.82 -35.43
C ILE A 139 -38.14 -24.22 -34.82
N GLY A 140 -37.98 -25.27 -35.62
CA GLY A 140 -38.04 -26.65 -35.16
C GLY A 140 -36.99 -26.96 -34.09
N LYS A 141 -35.75 -26.47 -34.27
CA LYS A 141 -34.68 -26.58 -33.27
C LYS A 141 -35.00 -25.78 -32.00
N GLY A 142 -35.49 -24.55 -32.14
CA GLY A 142 -35.88 -23.69 -31.02
C GLY A 142 -36.98 -24.31 -30.18
N PHE A 143 -38.02 -24.87 -30.83
CA PHE A 143 -39.12 -25.56 -30.16
C PHE A 143 -38.68 -26.88 -29.51
N TYR A 144 -37.85 -27.67 -30.18
CA TYR A 144 -37.27 -28.88 -29.58
C TYR A 144 -36.48 -28.54 -28.31
N ASN A 145 -35.67 -27.49 -28.33
CA ASN A 145 -34.93 -27.02 -27.16
C ASN A 145 -35.86 -26.53 -26.04
N LEU A 146 -36.93 -25.81 -26.38
CA LEU A 146 -37.96 -25.39 -25.41
C LEU A 146 -38.59 -26.58 -24.71
N LEU A 147 -39.11 -27.54 -25.47
CA LEU A 147 -39.71 -28.77 -24.91
C LEU A 147 -38.70 -29.51 -24.04
N ARG A 148 -37.45 -29.59 -24.49
CA ARG A 148 -36.36 -30.25 -23.77
C ARG A 148 -36.07 -29.61 -22.41
N LEU A 149 -36.22 -28.29 -22.30
CA LEU A 149 -36.08 -27.54 -21.05
C LEU A 149 -37.32 -27.68 -20.17
N LEU A 150 -38.52 -27.53 -20.73
CA LEU A 150 -39.78 -27.65 -19.98
C LEU A 150 -39.97 -29.04 -19.38
N LEU A 151 -39.53 -30.09 -20.08
CA LEU A 151 -39.63 -31.47 -19.62
C LEU A 151 -38.54 -31.86 -18.61
N SER A 152 -37.54 -31.00 -18.34
CA SER A 152 -36.42 -31.34 -17.46
C SER A 152 -35.97 -30.15 -16.63
N ASN A 153 -36.41 -30.11 -15.37
CA ASN A 153 -36.01 -29.09 -14.41
C ASN A 153 -34.48 -28.99 -14.26
N GLN A 154 -33.77 -30.13 -14.29
CA GLN A 154 -32.30 -30.16 -14.26
C GLN A 154 -31.66 -29.42 -15.45
N ARG A 155 -32.24 -29.50 -16.65
CA ARG A 155 -31.73 -28.78 -17.83
C ARG A 155 -32.04 -27.30 -17.74
N MET A 156 -33.19 -26.93 -17.17
CA MET A 156 -33.53 -25.53 -16.89
C MET A 156 -32.51 -24.92 -15.93
N ILE A 157 -32.29 -25.56 -14.78
CA ILE A 157 -31.31 -25.11 -13.78
C ILE A 157 -29.91 -25.01 -14.40
N LYS A 158 -29.51 -25.98 -15.22
CA LYS A 158 -28.22 -25.92 -15.94
C LYS A 158 -28.13 -24.74 -16.91
N ALA A 159 -29.23 -24.40 -17.60
CA ALA A 159 -29.26 -23.27 -18.52
C ALA A 159 -29.24 -21.92 -17.77
N GLU A 160 -29.97 -21.80 -16.66
CA GLU A 160 -29.95 -20.65 -15.75
C GLU A 160 -28.53 -20.43 -15.19
N LYS A 161 -27.92 -21.50 -14.67
CA LYS A 161 -26.53 -21.51 -14.21
C LYS A 161 -25.53 -21.01 -15.26
N GLN A 162 -25.60 -21.54 -16.47
CA GLN A 162 -24.73 -21.13 -17.58
C GLN A 162 -24.96 -19.68 -18.03
N LEU A 163 -26.17 -19.16 -17.84
CA LEU A 163 -26.49 -17.77 -18.15
C LEU A 163 -25.93 -16.85 -17.07
N LEU A 164 -26.23 -17.13 -15.82
CA LEU A 164 -25.77 -16.34 -14.67
C LEU A 164 -24.25 -16.34 -14.58
N SER A 165 -23.60 -17.50 -14.73
CA SER A 165 -22.14 -17.61 -14.83
C SER A 165 -21.57 -16.78 -15.98
N GLY A 166 -22.25 -16.74 -17.13
CA GLY A 166 -21.84 -15.92 -18.28
C GLY A 166 -21.96 -14.42 -17.99
N SER A 167 -23.09 -13.97 -17.44
CA SER A 167 -23.29 -12.59 -16.99
C SER A 167 -22.24 -12.19 -15.95
N PHE A 168 -21.96 -13.08 -15.00
CA PHE A 168 -20.99 -12.89 -13.93
C PHE A 168 -19.58 -12.67 -14.48
N LYS A 169 -19.12 -13.53 -15.39
CA LYS A 169 -17.83 -13.37 -16.09
C LYS A 169 -17.73 -12.07 -16.86
N ASN A 170 -18.79 -11.69 -17.58
CA ASN A 170 -18.80 -10.44 -18.34
C ASN A 170 -18.64 -9.21 -17.44
N VAL A 171 -19.28 -9.21 -16.27
CA VAL A 171 -19.16 -8.11 -15.30
C VAL A 171 -17.76 -8.08 -14.67
N ILE A 172 -17.13 -9.23 -14.42
CA ILE A 172 -15.75 -9.30 -13.95
C ILE A 172 -14.79 -8.76 -15.02
N ASP A 173 -14.92 -9.20 -16.28
CA ASP A 173 -14.13 -8.69 -17.41
C ASP A 173 -14.26 -7.16 -17.52
N GLU A 174 -15.47 -6.61 -17.42
CA GLU A 174 -15.68 -5.15 -17.40
C GLU A 174 -15.03 -4.48 -16.18
N THR A 175 -15.12 -5.10 -15.00
CA THR A 175 -14.53 -4.58 -13.75
C THR A 175 -13.00 -4.57 -13.84
N LEU A 176 -12.39 -5.62 -14.36
CA LEU A 176 -10.94 -5.72 -14.55
C LEU A 176 -10.44 -4.70 -15.56
N LYS A 177 -11.11 -4.56 -16.71
CA LYS A 177 -10.80 -3.50 -17.69
C LYS A 177 -10.92 -2.10 -17.09
N THR A 178 -11.93 -1.91 -16.24
CA THR A 178 -12.13 -0.66 -15.50
C THR A 178 -10.99 -0.41 -14.53
N GLN A 179 -10.55 -1.42 -13.79
CA GLN A 179 -9.40 -1.32 -12.87
C GLN A 179 -8.09 -1.04 -13.61
N GLU A 180 -7.81 -1.74 -14.71
CA GLU A 180 -6.63 -1.46 -15.55
C GLU A 180 -6.62 -0.02 -16.04
N SER A 181 -7.77 0.47 -16.52
CA SER A 181 -7.93 1.86 -16.96
C SER A 181 -7.73 2.85 -15.81
N ASN A 182 -8.27 2.54 -14.63
CA ASN A 182 -8.09 3.36 -13.43
C ASN A 182 -6.63 3.40 -12.97
N VAL A 183 -5.89 2.29 -13.02
CA VAL A 183 -4.45 2.27 -12.69
C VAL A 183 -3.65 3.17 -13.64
N LEU A 184 -4.01 3.23 -14.93
CA LEU A 184 -3.38 4.15 -15.87
C LEU A 184 -3.68 5.61 -15.53
N LEU A 185 -4.93 5.94 -15.18
CA LEU A 185 -5.32 7.28 -14.72
C LEU A 185 -4.57 7.70 -13.45
N LEU A 186 -4.45 6.80 -12.47
CA LEU A 186 -3.78 7.05 -11.19
C LEU A 186 -2.27 7.25 -11.32
N LYS A 187 -1.64 6.81 -12.42
CA LYS A 187 -0.24 7.15 -12.70
C LYS A 187 -0.04 8.60 -13.13
N GLN A 188 -1.09 9.27 -13.60
CA GLN A 188 -1.04 10.63 -14.15
C GLN A 188 -1.72 11.66 -13.26
N PHE A 189 -2.74 11.25 -12.49
CA PHE A 189 -3.54 12.13 -11.65
C PHE A 189 -3.56 11.61 -10.21
N SER A 190 -3.57 12.52 -9.23
CA SER A 190 -3.80 12.19 -7.83
C SER A 190 -5.24 11.71 -7.61
N TYR A 191 -5.48 10.91 -6.58
CA TYR A 191 -6.82 10.44 -6.21
C TYR A 191 -7.18 10.84 -4.79
N SER A 192 -8.36 11.45 -4.65
CA SER A 192 -8.90 11.90 -3.37
C SER A 192 -10.38 11.50 -3.31
N PRO A 193 -10.71 10.29 -2.80
CA PRO A 193 -12.08 9.76 -2.82
C PRO A 193 -13.05 10.56 -1.95
N PHE A 194 -12.54 11.27 -0.94
CA PHE A 194 -13.35 12.04 -0.02
C PHE A 194 -13.38 13.51 -0.43
N SER A 195 -14.60 14.06 -0.57
CA SER A 195 -14.77 15.47 -0.86
C SER A 195 -14.20 16.30 0.29
N ASN A 196 -12.98 16.81 0.13
CA ASN A 196 -12.31 17.58 1.18
C ASN A 196 -12.80 19.04 1.13
N LYS A 197 -14.12 19.22 1.36
CA LYS A 197 -14.85 20.50 1.27
C LYS A 197 -14.30 21.59 2.21
N GLY A 198 -13.32 21.28 3.06
CA GLY A 198 -12.69 22.21 4.02
C GLY A 198 -11.34 22.80 3.62
N LYS A 199 -10.68 22.35 2.53
CA LYS A 199 -9.41 22.99 2.09
C LYS A 199 -9.72 24.26 1.31
N THR A 200 -9.33 25.42 1.85
CA THR A 200 -9.59 26.76 1.27
C THR A 200 -8.96 27.02 -0.10
N SER A 201 -8.12 26.12 -0.61
CA SER A 201 -7.37 26.26 -1.87
C SER A 201 -7.76 25.27 -2.97
N SER A 202 -8.84 24.48 -2.81
CA SER A 202 -9.32 23.57 -3.85
C SER A 202 -10.61 24.06 -4.51
N TRP A 203 -10.78 23.72 -5.78
CA TRP A 203 -11.97 24.02 -6.56
C TRP A 203 -12.61 22.73 -7.07
N PRO A 204 -13.84 22.36 -6.62
CA PRO A 204 -14.51 21.14 -7.07
C PRO A 204 -15.04 21.27 -8.49
N ILE A 205 -14.89 20.18 -9.24
CA ILE A 205 -15.53 19.92 -10.53
C ILE A 205 -16.69 18.99 -10.25
N GLU A 206 -17.92 19.50 -10.37
CA GLU A 206 -19.13 18.74 -10.10
C GLU A 206 -19.77 18.25 -11.41
N SER A 207 -20.39 17.08 -11.40
CA SER A 207 -21.21 16.59 -12.51
C SER A 207 -22.57 17.27 -12.54
N LEU A 208 -23.07 17.53 -13.75
CA LEU A 208 -24.44 18.02 -13.97
C LEU A 208 -25.47 16.90 -14.03
N MET A 209 -25.04 15.64 -14.17
CA MET A 209 -25.93 14.49 -14.31
C MET A 209 -25.48 13.36 -13.38
N PRO A 210 -26.42 12.74 -12.64
CA PRO A 210 -26.12 11.51 -11.93
C PRO A 210 -25.97 10.35 -12.93
N GLY A 211 -25.21 9.33 -12.56
CA GLY A 211 -24.99 8.14 -13.36
C GLY A 211 -23.63 7.50 -13.13
N VAL A 212 -23.28 6.53 -13.97
CA VAL A 212 -22.01 5.78 -13.88
C VAL A 212 -21.01 6.35 -14.86
N ILE A 213 -19.77 6.57 -14.40
CA ILE A 213 -18.66 6.98 -15.27
C ILE A 213 -18.22 5.79 -16.13
N LYS A 214 -18.48 5.84 -17.44
CA LYS A 214 -18.10 4.80 -18.39
C LYS A 214 -16.71 4.97 -18.98
N ALA A 215 -16.27 6.22 -19.13
CA ALA A 215 -14.95 6.54 -19.65
C ALA A 215 -14.47 7.88 -19.13
N ILE A 216 -13.15 8.02 -19.01
CA ILE A 216 -12.46 9.27 -18.71
C ILE A 216 -11.42 9.51 -19.81
N ASP A 217 -11.53 10.63 -20.53
CA ASP A 217 -10.59 11.01 -21.58
C ASP A 217 -9.31 11.60 -20.95
N GLU A 218 -8.33 10.73 -20.72
CA GLU A 218 -7.03 11.04 -20.12
C GLU A 218 -6.28 12.14 -20.88
N GLU A 219 -6.24 12.07 -22.20
CA GLU A 219 -5.52 13.03 -23.03
C GLU A 219 -6.15 14.42 -22.90
N ARG A 220 -7.48 14.46 -22.88
CA ARG A 220 -8.23 15.70 -22.66
C ARG A 220 -7.99 16.28 -21.27
N LEU A 221 -8.03 15.47 -20.21
CA LEU A 221 -7.72 15.93 -18.85
C LEU A 221 -6.30 16.50 -18.76
N SER A 222 -5.32 15.83 -19.34
CA SER A 222 -3.93 16.29 -19.38
C SER A 222 -3.77 17.63 -20.10
N ARG A 223 -4.46 17.83 -21.23
CA ARG A 223 -4.47 19.11 -21.95
C ARG A 223 -5.12 20.23 -21.13
N LEU A 224 -6.20 19.93 -20.41
CA LEU A 224 -6.90 20.90 -19.56
C LEU A 224 -6.08 21.29 -18.32
N LEU A 225 -5.41 20.32 -17.70
CA LEU A 225 -4.47 20.59 -16.60
C LEU A 225 -3.31 21.47 -17.07
N LYS A 226 -2.79 21.23 -18.28
CA LYS A 226 -1.78 22.10 -18.88
C LYS A 226 -2.30 23.53 -19.08
N GLN A 227 -3.53 23.70 -19.58
CA GLN A 227 -4.16 25.02 -19.72
C GLN A 227 -4.29 25.75 -18.38
N ALA A 228 -4.67 25.04 -17.30
CA ALA A 228 -4.73 25.61 -15.96
C ALA A 228 -3.34 26.04 -15.45
N LYS A 229 -2.30 25.25 -15.75
CA LYS A 229 -0.90 25.61 -15.42
C LYS A 229 -0.42 26.83 -16.20
N ASP A 230 -0.73 26.92 -17.49
CA ASP A 230 -0.34 28.05 -18.35
C ASP A 230 -1.05 29.36 -17.89
N GLU A 231 -2.33 29.27 -17.52
CA GLU A 231 -3.07 30.40 -16.94
C GLU A 231 -2.50 30.83 -15.58
N ALA A 232 -2.14 29.87 -14.72
CA ALA A 232 -1.48 30.13 -13.45
C ALA A 232 -0.15 30.88 -13.62
N ILE A 233 0.65 30.51 -14.63
CA ILE A 233 1.91 31.20 -14.97
C ILE A 233 1.64 32.64 -15.39
N THR A 234 0.56 32.87 -16.14
CA THR A 234 0.16 34.21 -16.61
C THR A 234 -0.29 35.10 -15.45
N LEU A 235 -1.06 34.55 -14.51
CA LEU A 235 -1.54 35.26 -13.32
C LEU A 235 -0.43 35.55 -12.30
N THR A 236 0.56 34.68 -12.19
CA THR A 236 1.68 34.84 -11.23
C THR A 236 2.81 35.71 -11.76
N ASN A 237 2.92 35.89 -13.08
CA ASN A 237 3.88 36.79 -13.72
C ASN A 237 3.14 37.98 -14.38
N PRO A 238 2.65 38.96 -13.61
CA PRO A 238 2.12 40.18 -14.21
C PRO A 238 3.27 40.89 -14.94
N ILE A 239 3.25 40.83 -16.26
CA ILE A 239 4.18 41.58 -17.10
C ILE A 239 3.84 43.06 -16.90
N ASN A 240 4.65 43.77 -16.11
CA ASN A 240 4.63 45.23 -16.00
C ASN A 240 4.90 45.82 -17.40
N THR A 241 3.85 46.04 -18.18
CA THR A 241 3.89 46.57 -19.56
C THR A 241 3.70 48.09 -19.59
N THR A 242 4.10 48.79 -18.52
CA THR A 242 4.18 50.25 -18.50
C THR A 242 5.60 50.67 -18.16
N GLY A 243 6.44 50.83 -19.18
CA GLY A 243 7.76 51.46 -19.04
C GLY A 243 8.78 50.98 -20.07
N ASP A 244 8.91 51.74 -21.15
CA ASP A 244 10.01 51.88 -22.11
C ASP A 244 10.89 50.66 -22.47
N ALA A 245 10.87 50.39 -23.78
CA ALA A 245 11.78 49.52 -24.48
C ALA A 245 13.24 49.98 -24.33
N GLN A 246 13.98 49.41 -23.38
CA GLN A 246 15.43 49.29 -23.47
C GLN A 246 15.91 47.88 -23.16
N GLN A 247 16.82 47.44 -24.01
CA GLN A 247 17.42 46.11 -24.13
C GLN A 247 17.80 45.50 -22.78
N ILE A 248 17.21 44.35 -22.44
CA ILE A 248 17.72 43.46 -21.38
C ILE A 248 18.21 42.18 -22.04
N GLN A 249 19.52 41.95 -21.89
CA GLN A 249 20.22 40.75 -22.32
C GLN A 249 19.73 39.53 -21.54
N ALA A 250 19.35 38.49 -22.26
CA ALA A 250 19.05 37.18 -21.71
C ALA A 250 20.36 36.51 -21.24
N LYS A 251 20.54 36.39 -19.91
CA LYS A 251 21.45 35.39 -19.33
C LYS A 251 20.96 34.93 -17.96
N ASP A 252 20.42 33.71 -17.99
CA ASP A 252 20.50 32.67 -16.96
C ASP A 252 20.15 33.04 -15.51
N LYS A 253 18.88 32.82 -15.15
CA LYS A 253 18.51 32.34 -13.81
C LYS A 253 17.25 31.48 -13.88
N LYS A 254 17.43 30.16 -14.01
CA LYS A 254 16.38 29.17 -13.76
C LYS A 254 16.05 29.19 -12.27
N VAL A 255 15.04 29.97 -11.88
CA VAL A 255 14.41 29.86 -10.57
C VAL A 255 13.56 28.59 -10.59
N SER A 256 13.91 27.60 -9.77
CA SER A 256 13.12 26.37 -9.60
C SER A 256 11.85 26.69 -8.81
N ILE A 257 10.78 27.01 -9.53
CA ILE A 257 9.41 27.13 -9.01
C ILE A 257 8.86 25.70 -8.97
N ASP A 258 8.90 25.01 -7.82
CA ASP A 258 8.64 23.56 -7.78
C ASP A 258 7.55 23.11 -6.79
N SER A 259 6.62 23.99 -6.38
CA SER A 259 5.48 23.54 -5.52
C SER A 259 4.19 24.38 -5.56
N THR A 260 3.98 25.20 -6.59
CA THR A 260 2.81 26.12 -6.65
C THR A 260 1.97 26.00 -7.92
N TYR A 261 2.12 24.92 -8.67
CA TYR A 261 1.32 24.71 -9.87
C TYR A 261 -0.01 24.01 -9.53
N PRO A 262 -1.08 24.32 -10.27
CA PRO A 262 -2.33 23.62 -10.08
C PRO A 262 -2.20 22.13 -10.39
N GLU A 263 -2.80 21.30 -9.54
CA GLU A 263 -2.87 19.84 -9.68
C GLU A 263 -4.34 19.41 -9.81
N LEU A 264 -4.58 18.30 -10.53
CA LEU A 264 -5.91 17.72 -10.70
C LEU A 264 -5.98 16.40 -9.92
N SER A 265 -6.80 16.40 -8.87
CA SER A 265 -7.08 15.22 -8.04
C SER A 265 -8.44 14.65 -8.43
N LEU A 266 -8.50 13.43 -8.95
CA LEU A 266 -9.77 12.74 -9.27
C LEU A 266 -10.49 12.33 -7.97
N CYS A 267 -11.81 12.51 -7.93
CA CYS A 267 -12.66 12.02 -6.84
C CYS A 267 -13.42 10.77 -7.23
N LYS A 268 -13.74 10.65 -8.53
CA LYS A 268 -14.51 9.54 -9.09
C LYS A 268 -13.71 8.93 -10.23
N LEU A 269 -13.62 7.61 -10.21
CA LEU A 269 -12.92 6.80 -11.22
C LEU A 269 -13.93 6.13 -12.16
N ILE A 270 -13.45 5.50 -13.23
CA ILE A 270 -14.30 4.72 -14.13
C ILE A 270 -15.02 3.64 -13.29
N GLY A 271 -16.33 3.45 -13.55
CA GLY A 271 -17.21 2.58 -12.79
C GLY A 271 -17.86 3.21 -11.55
N SER A 272 -17.41 4.40 -11.12
CA SER A 272 -18.00 5.09 -9.97
C SER A 272 -19.39 5.62 -10.29
N TYR A 273 -20.31 5.48 -9.34
CA TYR A 273 -21.62 6.15 -9.39
C TYR A 273 -21.49 7.58 -8.86
N VAL A 274 -22.09 8.50 -9.61
CA VAL A 274 -22.19 9.92 -9.32
C VAL A 274 -23.65 10.16 -8.91
N SER A 275 -23.89 10.47 -7.63
CA SER A 275 -25.23 10.77 -7.12
C SER A 275 -25.48 12.27 -7.12
N GLU A 276 -26.73 12.67 -6.88
CA GLU A 276 -27.06 14.09 -6.66
C GLU A 276 -26.41 14.64 -5.38
N SER A 277 -26.24 13.80 -4.36
CA SER A 277 -25.61 14.17 -3.09
C SER A 277 -24.08 14.19 -3.13
N ASP A 278 -23.48 13.41 -4.03
CA ASP A 278 -22.04 13.26 -4.21
C ASP A 278 -21.68 13.32 -5.71
N ASN A 279 -21.83 14.53 -6.24
CA ASN A 279 -21.64 14.84 -7.65
C ASN A 279 -20.20 15.27 -8.00
N THR A 280 -19.26 15.30 -7.05
CA THR A 280 -17.90 15.79 -7.30
C THR A 280 -17.09 14.77 -8.11
N LEU A 281 -16.65 15.15 -9.31
CA LEU A 281 -15.85 14.33 -10.22
C LEU A 281 -14.35 14.44 -9.92
N ALA A 282 -13.87 15.66 -9.67
CA ALA A 282 -12.46 15.97 -9.43
C ALA A 282 -12.29 17.28 -8.63
N PHE A 283 -11.09 17.51 -8.12
CA PHE A 283 -10.64 18.79 -7.57
C PHE A 283 -9.48 19.34 -8.37
N VAL A 284 -9.52 20.65 -8.63
CA VAL A 284 -8.33 21.41 -9.04
C VAL A 284 -7.72 22.05 -7.80
N GLU A 285 -6.57 21.56 -7.36
CA GLU A 285 -5.80 22.13 -6.26
C GLU A 285 -5.05 23.34 -6.80
N THR A 286 -5.44 24.55 -6.41
CA THR A 286 -4.98 25.78 -7.08
C THR A 286 -3.60 26.29 -6.62
N GLY A 287 -3.01 25.67 -5.60
CA GLY A 287 -1.80 26.18 -4.95
C GLY A 287 -1.98 27.57 -4.30
N GLY A 288 -3.22 28.01 -4.06
CA GLY A 288 -3.55 29.35 -3.53
C GLY A 288 -3.74 30.42 -4.60
N ILE A 289 -3.71 30.06 -5.89
CA ILE A 289 -3.89 31.00 -7.01
C ILE A 289 -5.39 31.26 -7.25
N ALA A 290 -5.78 32.53 -7.25
CA ALA A 290 -7.15 32.95 -7.50
C ALA A 290 -7.45 33.05 -9.00
N PHE A 291 -7.99 31.98 -9.60
CA PHE A 291 -8.49 32.01 -10.98
C PHE A 291 -9.79 32.81 -11.11
N SER A 292 -10.00 33.44 -12.27
CA SER A 292 -11.24 34.16 -12.60
C SER A 292 -12.46 33.22 -12.62
N LYS A 293 -13.64 33.78 -12.38
CA LYS A 293 -14.90 33.00 -12.33
C LYS A 293 -15.21 32.41 -13.71
N GLU A 294 -14.93 33.17 -14.76
CA GLU A 294 -15.12 32.80 -16.16
C GLU A 294 -14.23 31.61 -16.53
N PHE A 295 -12.93 31.68 -16.20
CA PHE A 295 -12.00 30.57 -16.44
C PHE A 295 -12.40 29.31 -15.67
N LYS A 296 -12.80 29.45 -14.40
CA LYS A 296 -13.31 28.33 -13.61
C LYS A 296 -14.53 27.70 -14.28
N GLN A 297 -15.52 28.49 -14.69
CA GLN A 297 -16.71 27.96 -15.33
C GLN A 297 -16.41 27.27 -16.66
N GLU A 298 -15.54 27.86 -17.48
CA GLU A 298 -15.10 27.26 -18.74
C GLU A 298 -14.35 25.95 -18.53
N LEU A 299 -13.36 25.93 -17.63
CA LEU A 299 -12.59 24.74 -17.33
C LEU A 299 -13.48 23.66 -16.68
N ASN A 300 -14.48 24.03 -15.86
CA ASN A 300 -15.47 23.08 -15.33
C ASN A 300 -16.18 22.34 -16.45
N ASN A 301 -16.76 23.10 -17.39
CA ASN A 301 -17.52 22.55 -18.51
C ASN A 301 -16.63 21.65 -19.38
N ARG A 302 -15.37 22.03 -19.60
CA ARG A 302 -14.42 21.24 -20.39
C ARG A 302 -13.96 19.97 -19.68
N ILE A 303 -13.73 20.03 -18.36
CA ILE A 303 -13.37 18.86 -17.55
C ILE A 303 -14.56 17.91 -17.49
N GLN A 304 -15.79 18.39 -17.24
CA GLN A 304 -16.99 17.56 -17.28
C GLN A 304 -17.12 16.79 -18.61
N GLN A 305 -16.80 17.43 -19.74
CA GLN A 305 -16.82 16.78 -21.05
C GLN A 305 -15.72 15.71 -21.24
N ALA A 306 -14.74 15.61 -20.35
CA ALA A 306 -13.79 14.50 -20.32
C ALA A 306 -14.38 13.25 -19.63
N PHE A 307 -15.49 13.39 -18.89
CA PHE A 307 -16.20 12.28 -18.26
C PHE A 307 -17.40 11.87 -19.12
N THR A 308 -17.44 10.61 -19.53
CA THR A 308 -18.63 10.03 -20.18
C THR A 308 -19.48 9.38 -19.10
N ILE A 309 -20.60 10.02 -18.75
CA ILE A 309 -21.54 9.54 -17.72
C ILE A 309 -22.80 9.03 -18.41
N SER A 310 -23.13 7.76 -18.21
CA SER A 310 -24.37 7.17 -18.74
C SER A 310 -25.46 7.13 -17.67
N LYS A 311 -26.67 7.57 -18.03
CA LYS A 311 -27.90 7.23 -17.30
C LYS A 311 -28.23 5.78 -17.59
N GLY A 312 -27.83 4.88 -16.71
CA GLY A 312 -28.13 3.47 -16.85
C GLY A 312 -27.71 2.73 -15.59
N GLU A 313 -28.47 1.69 -15.26
CA GLU A 313 -28.02 0.68 -14.32
C GLU A 313 -26.73 0.09 -14.86
N SER A 314 -25.72 -0.02 -14.01
CA SER A 314 -24.49 -0.70 -14.40
C SER A 314 -24.79 -2.17 -14.68
N LEU A 315 -24.04 -2.82 -15.59
CA LEU A 315 -24.12 -4.29 -15.75
C LEU A 315 -23.90 -5.02 -14.41
N SER A 316 -23.17 -4.37 -13.50
CA SER A 316 -23.00 -4.75 -12.11
C SER A 316 -24.34 -4.76 -11.33
N GLU A 317 -25.18 -3.74 -11.45
CA GLU A 317 -26.49 -3.68 -10.78
C GLU A 317 -27.48 -4.71 -11.33
N GLU A 318 -27.56 -4.88 -12.66
CA GLU A 318 -28.38 -5.94 -13.26
C GLU A 318 -27.97 -7.33 -12.74
N LEU A 319 -26.67 -7.61 -12.71
CA LEU A 319 -26.15 -8.86 -12.15
C LEU A 319 -26.44 -8.97 -10.65
N ARG A 320 -26.34 -7.88 -9.89
CA ARG A 320 -26.69 -7.90 -8.45
C ARG A 320 -28.15 -8.26 -8.25
N GLN A 321 -29.06 -7.73 -9.06
CA GLN A 321 -30.47 -8.09 -9.03
C GLN A 321 -30.67 -9.57 -9.33
N GLU A 322 -30.02 -10.11 -10.37
CA GLU A 322 -30.08 -11.54 -10.69
C GLU A 322 -29.56 -12.42 -9.53
N ILE A 323 -28.45 -12.04 -8.90
CA ILE A 323 -27.93 -12.75 -7.72
C ILE A 323 -28.89 -12.62 -6.52
N SER A 324 -29.55 -11.47 -6.35
CA SER A 324 -30.55 -11.28 -5.29
C SER A 324 -31.77 -12.17 -5.51
N GLU A 325 -32.25 -12.33 -6.76
CA GLU A 325 -33.33 -13.28 -7.07
C GLU A 325 -32.93 -14.74 -6.73
N LEU A 326 -31.66 -15.10 -6.97
CA LEU A 326 -31.11 -16.39 -6.56
C LEU A 326 -31.10 -16.54 -5.03
N LYS A 327 -30.68 -15.50 -4.30
CA LYS A 327 -30.71 -15.45 -2.83
C LYS A 327 -32.13 -15.65 -2.32
N ASP A 328 -33.10 -14.91 -2.85
CA ASP A 328 -34.51 -14.98 -2.43
C ASP A 328 -35.12 -16.35 -2.71
N ALA A 329 -34.79 -16.96 -3.86
CA ALA A 329 -35.21 -18.32 -4.17
C ALA A 329 -34.63 -19.35 -3.19
N LEU A 330 -33.38 -19.16 -2.75
CA LEU A 330 -32.73 -20.03 -1.76
C LEU A 330 -33.31 -19.80 -0.36
N ALA A 331 -33.56 -18.55 0.03
CA ALA A 331 -34.25 -18.19 1.27
C ALA A 331 -35.65 -18.82 1.35
N ALA A 332 -36.41 -18.77 0.26
CA ALA A 332 -37.71 -19.43 0.16
C ALA A 332 -37.59 -20.96 0.30
N ALA A 333 -36.58 -21.58 -0.31
CA ALA A 333 -36.34 -23.01 -0.19
C ALA A 333 -35.94 -23.45 1.23
N ILE A 334 -35.16 -22.62 1.94
CA ILE A 334 -34.79 -22.82 3.35
C ILE A 334 -36.05 -22.75 4.22
N THR A 335 -36.86 -21.70 4.04
CA THR A 335 -38.11 -21.50 4.79
C THR A 335 -39.11 -22.63 4.55
N ALA A 336 -39.21 -23.11 3.31
CA ALA A 336 -40.03 -24.25 2.92
C ALA A 336 -39.45 -25.61 3.36
N LYS A 337 -38.27 -25.63 3.99
CA LYS A 337 -37.55 -26.84 4.44
C LYS A 337 -37.36 -27.86 3.31
N ALA A 338 -37.02 -27.40 2.10
CA ALA A 338 -36.87 -28.22 0.90
C ALA A 338 -35.37 -28.52 0.59
N PRO A 339 -34.73 -29.50 1.26
CA PRO A 339 -33.28 -29.69 1.19
C PRO A 339 -32.76 -30.00 -0.21
N GLY A 340 -33.54 -30.69 -1.05
CA GLY A 340 -33.16 -30.96 -2.44
C GLY A 340 -33.06 -29.68 -3.29
N ARG A 341 -34.00 -28.73 -3.10
CA ARG A 341 -33.97 -27.44 -3.79
C ARG A 341 -32.83 -26.56 -3.27
N VAL A 342 -32.59 -26.59 -1.96
CA VAL A 342 -31.42 -25.93 -1.35
C VAL A 342 -30.13 -26.42 -2.02
N GLU A 343 -29.90 -27.73 -2.10
CA GLU A 343 -28.68 -28.30 -2.70
C GLU A 343 -28.49 -27.91 -4.18
N GLU A 344 -29.56 -27.87 -4.97
CA GLU A 344 -29.53 -27.40 -6.36
C GLU A 344 -29.07 -25.93 -6.48
N LEU A 345 -29.62 -25.05 -5.64
CA LEU A 345 -29.35 -23.62 -5.63
C LEU A 345 -27.97 -23.29 -5.06
N LEU A 346 -27.51 -24.01 -4.02
CA LEU A 346 -26.14 -23.89 -3.51
C LEU A 346 -25.12 -24.23 -4.60
N GLY A 347 -25.43 -25.23 -5.46
CA GLY A 347 -24.60 -25.54 -6.63
C GLY A 347 -24.48 -24.39 -7.62
N VAL A 348 -25.39 -23.40 -7.63
CA VAL A 348 -25.25 -22.18 -8.44
C VAL A 348 -24.18 -21.26 -7.85
N TYR A 349 -24.18 -21.04 -6.52
CA TYR A 349 -23.15 -20.24 -5.85
C TYR A 349 -21.74 -20.78 -6.07
N VAL A 350 -21.57 -22.12 -6.01
CA VAL A 350 -20.29 -22.78 -6.30
C VAL A 350 -19.83 -22.48 -7.74
N GLU A 351 -20.76 -22.51 -8.71
CA GLU A 351 -20.44 -22.21 -10.11
C GLU A 351 -20.14 -20.73 -10.34
N LEU A 352 -20.77 -19.80 -9.62
CA LEU A 352 -20.45 -18.37 -9.69
C LEU A 352 -19.05 -18.08 -9.13
N ALA A 353 -18.70 -18.67 -7.99
CA ALA A 353 -17.35 -18.55 -7.44
C ALA A 353 -16.30 -19.22 -8.34
N GLY A 354 -16.62 -20.36 -8.97
CA GLY A 354 -15.75 -20.97 -9.98
C GLY A 354 -15.59 -20.10 -11.22
N ALA A 355 -16.69 -19.49 -11.69
CA ALA A 355 -16.67 -18.56 -12.81
C ALA A 355 -15.82 -17.31 -12.52
N PHE A 356 -15.80 -16.85 -11.27
CA PHE A 356 -14.89 -15.81 -10.80
C PHE A 356 -13.43 -16.22 -11.02
N SER A 357 -13.01 -17.34 -10.44
CA SER A 357 -11.63 -17.81 -10.51
C SER A 357 -11.19 -18.06 -11.95
N GLU A 358 -12.06 -18.66 -12.78
CA GLU A 358 -11.79 -18.88 -14.20
C GLU A 358 -11.55 -17.55 -14.95
N GLU A 359 -12.36 -16.52 -14.68
CA GLU A 359 -12.19 -15.23 -15.34
C GLU A 359 -10.90 -14.54 -14.87
N MET A 360 -10.62 -14.49 -13.57
CA MET A 360 -9.39 -13.91 -13.03
C MET A 360 -8.14 -14.56 -13.64
N GLN A 361 -8.14 -15.88 -13.77
CA GLN A 361 -7.05 -16.63 -14.40
C GLN A 361 -6.92 -16.34 -15.89
N SER A 362 -8.03 -16.10 -16.59
CA SER A 362 -8.00 -15.76 -18.02
C SER A 362 -7.27 -14.44 -18.29
N HIS A 363 -7.25 -13.53 -17.31
CA HIS A 363 -6.48 -12.27 -17.33
C HIS A 363 -5.06 -12.43 -16.76
N GLY A 364 -4.63 -13.64 -16.40
CA GLY A 364 -3.32 -13.92 -15.81
C GLY A 364 -3.16 -13.38 -14.39
N ILE A 365 -4.27 -13.08 -13.71
CA ILE A 365 -4.26 -12.58 -12.34
C ILE A 365 -4.20 -13.79 -11.39
N HIS A 366 -3.03 -13.97 -10.78
CA HIS A 366 -2.82 -14.97 -9.74
C HIS A 366 -2.53 -14.25 -8.42
N HIS A 367 -3.45 -14.38 -7.47
CA HIS A 367 -3.21 -13.88 -6.11
C HIS A 367 -2.44 -14.94 -5.34
N ASN A 368 -1.29 -14.59 -4.79
CA ASN A 368 -0.71 -15.36 -3.69
C ASN A 368 -1.39 -14.96 -2.37
N HIS A 369 -1.12 -15.68 -1.28
CA HIS A 369 -1.78 -15.41 0.01
C HIS A 369 -1.58 -13.99 0.53
N ILE A 370 -0.41 -13.37 0.31
CA ILE A 370 -0.10 -12.00 0.77
C ILE A 370 -0.89 -10.97 -0.05
N THR A 371 -0.89 -11.11 -1.37
CA THR A 371 -1.62 -10.22 -2.28
C THR A 371 -3.13 -10.36 -2.12
N ALA A 372 -3.62 -11.57 -1.89
CA ALA A 372 -5.02 -11.82 -1.55
C ALA A 372 -5.37 -11.07 -0.26
N ASP A 373 -4.58 -11.24 0.80
CA ASP A 373 -4.84 -10.59 2.09
C ASP A 373 -4.79 -9.05 1.99
N ALA A 374 -3.80 -8.51 1.26
CA ALA A 374 -3.69 -7.08 1.01
C ALA A 374 -4.89 -6.52 0.22
N LEU A 375 -5.39 -7.26 -0.77
CA LEU A 375 -6.58 -6.86 -1.54
C LEU A 375 -7.84 -6.85 -0.67
N ARG A 376 -7.99 -7.82 0.23
CA ARG A 376 -9.12 -7.89 1.16
C ARG A 376 -9.19 -6.66 2.08
N HIS A 377 -8.03 -6.23 2.58
CA HIS A 377 -7.91 -5.06 3.46
C HIS A 377 -7.82 -3.72 2.70
N SER A 378 -7.80 -3.74 1.36
CA SER A 378 -7.72 -2.51 0.57
C SER A 378 -9.07 -1.78 0.51
N ILE A 379 -9.09 -0.55 1.03
CA ILE A 379 -10.30 0.29 1.02
C ILE A 379 -10.60 0.72 -0.43
N GLY A 380 -11.75 0.30 -0.96
CA GLY A 380 -12.28 0.77 -2.25
C GLY A 380 -11.87 -0.02 -3.49
N ASN A 381 -11.07 -1.09 -3.35
CA ASN A 381 -10.64 -1.96 -4.45
C ASN A 381 -11.24 -3.38 -4.41
N GLN A 382 -12.22 -3.62 -3.54
CA GLN A 382 -12.84 -4.94 -3.41
C GLN A 382 -13.62 -5.31 -4.68
N LEU A 383 -13.43 -6.55 -5.13
CA LEU A 383 -14.16 -7.14 -6.23
C LEU A 383 -15.58 -7.46 -5.73
N ARG A 384 -16.45 -6.44 -5.76
CA ARG A 384 -17.81 -6.43 -5.19
C ARG A 384 -18.63 -7.69 -5.49
N GLN A 385 -18.39 -8.30 -6.65
CA GLN A 385 -19.09 -9.51 -7.07
C GLN A 385 -18.86 -10.67 -6.10
N LEU A 386 -17.66 -10.79 -5.53
CA LEU A 386 -17.35 -11.79 -4.51
C LEU A 386 -17.97 -11.42 -3.16
N ASP A 387 -17.93 -10.13 -2.79
CA ASP A 387 -18.55 -9.62 -1.56
C ASP A 387 -20.06 -9.85 -1.53
N TRP A 388 -20.73 -9.74 -2.69
CA TRP A 388 -22.16 -10.07 -2.78
C TRP A 388 -22.42 -11.53 -2.47
N LEU A 389 -21.59 -12.44 -2.99
CA LEU A 389 -21.74 -13.86 -2.73
C LEU A 389 -21.46 -14.18 -1.27
N THR A 390 -20.40 -13.61 -0.67
CA THR A 390 -20.08 -13.85 0.74
C THR A 390 -21.16 -13.30 1.66
N HIS A 391 -21.66 -12.09 1.40
CA HIS A 391 -22.73 -11.46 2.15
C HIS A 391 -24.05 -12.24 2.04
N ASP A 392 -24.45 -12.65 0.83
CA ASP A 392 -25.66 -13.44 0.63
C ASP A 392 -25.57 -14.80 1.35
N ILE A 393 -24.41 -15.47 1.29
CA ILE A 393 -24.21 -16.74 2.02
C ILE A 393 -24.31 -16.53 3.53
N TYR A 394 -23.78 -15.42 4.05
CA TYR A 394 -23.89 -15.09 5.47
C TYR A 394 -25.36 -14.91 5.91
N GLU A 395 -26.14 -14.13 5.17
CA GLU A 395 -27.58 -13.95 5.47
C GLU A 395 -28.35 -15.27 5.37
N LEU A 396 -28.08 -16.06 4.33
CA LEU A 396 -28.69 -17.37 4.15
C LEU A 396 -28.28 -18.35 5.26
N PHE A 397 -27.06 -18.22 5.78
CA PHE A 397 -26.59 -18.99 6.92
C PHE A 397 -27.38 -18.65 8.18
N ILE A 398 -27.57 -17.37 8.51
CA ILE A 398 -28.43 -16.95 9.62
C ILE A 398 -29.85 -17.52 9.47
N LEU A 399 -30.46 -17.32 8.30
CA LEU A 399 -31.81 -17.82 8.01
C LEU A 399 -31.90 -19.36 8.12
N SER A 400 -30.83 -20.07 7.75
CA SER A 400 -30.78 -21.53 7.84
C SER A 400 -30.84 -22.03 9.29
N ILE A 401 -30.22 -21.31 10.21
CA ILE A 401 -30.26 -21.62 11.64
C ILE A 401 -31.65 -21.33 12.18
N GLU A 402 -32.23 -20.18 11.84
CA GLU A 402 -33.59 -19.79 12.24
C GLU A 402 -34.66 -20.79 11.76
N SER A 403 -34.41 -21.48 10.64
CA SER A 403 -35.30 -22.54 10.13
C SER A 403 -35.41 -23.77 11.05
N GLN A 404 -34.50 -23.89 12.03
CA GLN A 404 -34.35 -25.04 12.95
C GLN A 404 -34.15 -26.39 12.22
N ASN A 405 -33.71 -26.37 10.96
CA ASN A 405 -33.41 -27.57 10.21
C ASN A 405 -31.89 -27.76 10.10
N MET A 406 -31.31 -28.49 11.06
CA MET A 406 -29.86 -28.71 11.13
C MET A 406 -29.27 -29.33 9.86
N ARG A 407 -30.06 -30.08 9.08
CA ARG A 407 -29.59 -30.61 7.79
C ARG A 407 -29.40 -29.49 6.78
N ILE A 408 -30.31 -28.52 6.72
CA ILE A 408 -30.19 -27.35 5.84
C ILE A 408 -29.07 -26.42 6.33
N ALA A 409 -29.02 -26.16 7.64
CA ALA A 409 -27.98 -25.33 8.24
C ALA A 409 -26.57 -25.90 8.00
N SER A 410 -26.38 -27.21 8.21
CA SER A 410 -25.11 -27.89 7.93
C SER A 410 -24.73 -27.83 6.43
N ARG A 411 -25.71 -27.94 5.51
CA ARG A 411 -25.44 -27.81 4.07
C ARG A 411 -24.99 -26.41 3.69
N ILE A 412 -25.61 -25.38 4.26
CA ILE A 412 -25.24 -23.98 4.00
C ILE A 412 -23.88 -23.66 4.64
N ALA A 413 -23.63 -24.14 5.87
CA ALA A 413 -22.34 -24.03 6.53
C ALA A 413 -21.19 -24.70 5.76
N HIS A 414 -21.48 -25.73 4.95
CA HIS A 414 -20.50 -26.42 4.12
C HIS A 414 -20.25 -25.76 2.75
N LEU A 415 -21.11 -24.84 2.31
CA LEU A 415 -20.96 -24.16 1.03
C LEU A 415 -19.62 -23.40 0.91
N PRO A 416 -19.20 -22.56 1.88
CA PRO A 416 -17.93 -21.86 1.80
C PRO A 416 -16.74 -22.81 1.59
N PHE A 417 -16.74 -23.96 2.25
CA PHE A 417 -15.69 -24.97 2.10
C PHE A 417 -15.68 -25.65 0.75
N THR A 418 -16.85 -25.89 0.16
CA THR A 418 -16.95 -26.41 -1.20
C THR A 418 -16.31 -25.43 -2.19
N ILE A 419 -16.56 -24.14 -1.99
CA ILE A 419 -15.94 -23.07 -2.78
C ILE A 419 -14.42 -23.03 -2.53
N CYS A 420 -13.98 -23.11 -1.27
CA CYS A 420 -12.56 -23.16 -0.91
C CYS A 420 -11.82 -24.35 -1.54
N SER A 421 -12.42 -25.54 -1.57
CA SER A 421 -11.83 -26.70 -2.23
C SER A 421 -11.65 -26.48 -3.74
N ASN A 422 -12.65 -25.89 -4.40
CA ASN A 422 -12.53 -25.50 -5.81
C ASN A 422 -11.47 -24.41 -6.01
N ALA A 423 -11.34 -23.47 -5.07
CA ALA A 423 -10.31 -22.44 -5.09
C ALA A 423 -8.90 -23.06 -5.00
N ILE A 424 -8.70 -24.08 -4.16
CA ILE A 424 -7.44 -24.86 -4.10
C ILE A 424 -7.17 -25.61 -5.42
N GLU A 425 -8.20 -26.15 -6.07
CA GLU A 425 -8.06 -26.77 -7.40
C GLU A 425 -7.64 -25.78 -8.48
N SER A 426 -8.20 -24.58 -8.42
CA SER A 426 -7.89 -23.51 -9.36
C SER A 426 -6.58 -22.76 -9.03
N GLY A 427 -6.10 -22.80 -7.79
CA GLY A 427 -4.96 -22.00 -7.33
C GLY A 427 -5.31 -20.53 -7.02
N ASP A 428 -6.57 -20.26 -6.65
CA ASP A 428 -7.06 -18.91 -6.34
C ASP A 428 -7.09 -18.63 -4.83
N HIS A 429 -6.07 -17.93 -4.31
CA HIS A 429 -5.99 -17.60 -2.88
C HIS A 429 -7.03 -16.56 -2.44
N TYR A 430 -7.50 -15.68 -3.35
CA TYR A 430 -8.42 -14.61 -2.97
C TYR A 430 -9.82 -15.18 -2.70
N VAL A 431 -10.33 -16.01 -3.62
CA VAL A 431 -11.60 -16.74 -3.40
C VAL A 431 -11.50 -17.62 -2.17
N TYR A 432 -10.38 -18.32 -1.98
CA TYR A 432 -10.18 -19.15 -0.81
C TYR A 432 -10.29 -18.38 0.51
N GLN A 433 -9.57 -17.25 0.64
CA GLN A 433 -9.56 -16.46 1.86
C GLN A 433 -10.91 -15.78 2.14
N GLU A 434 -11.58 -15.28 1.11
CA GLU A 434 -12.88 -14.62 1.28
C GLU A 434 -13.96 -15.56 1.79
N PHE A 435 -14.06 -16.78 1.24
CA PHE A 435 -15.05 -17.74 1.71
C PHE A 435 -14.64 -18.44 3.00
N LEU A 436 -13.34 -18.64 3.25
CA LEU A 436 -12.90 -19.20 4.53
C LEU A 436 -13.23 -18.26 5.70
N ARG A 437 -13.22 -16.93 5.49
CA ARG A 437 -13.60 -15.94 6.52
C ARG A 437 -15.03 -16.11 7.02
N LEU A 438 -15.95 -16.68 6.23
CA LEU A 438 -17.31 -16.96 6.71
C LEU A 438 -17.34 -17.93 7.91
N ALA A 439 -16.21 -18.58 8.22
CA ALA A 439 -15.93 -19.22 9.50
C ALA A 439 -16.17 -18.30 10.71
N GLU A 440 -15.67 -17.07 10.62
CA GLU A 440 -15.72 -16.06 11.68
C GLU A 440 -17.17 -15.67 11.94
N SER A 441 -17.93 -15.54 10.86
CA SER A 441 -19.36 -15.26 10.91
C SER A 441 -20.17 -16.34 11.65
N LEU A 442 -19.70 -17.59 11.72
CA LEU A 442 -20.33 -18.63 12.56
C LEU A 442 -20.29 -18.25 14.05
N LEU A 443 -19.29 -17.47 14.46
CA LEU A 443 -19.03 -17.10 15.85
C LEU A 443 -19.81 -15.86 16.27
N GLU A 444 -20.15 -14.98 15.33
CA GLU A 444 -20.81 -13.70 15.59
C GLU A 444 -22.34 -13.81 15.79
N VAL A 445 -22.93 -14.97 15.46
CA VAL A 445 -24.38 -15.16 15.60
C VAL A 445 -24.72 -15.50 17.06
N ASP A 446 -25.09 -14.46 17.82
CA ASP A 446 -25.52 -14.58 19.22
C ASP A 446 -26.82 -15.39 19.39
N SER A 447 -27.67 -15.45 18.35
CA SER A 447 -29.00 -16.08 18.40
C SER A 447 -29.00 -17.61 18.40
N ILE A 448 -27.83 -18.26 18.22
CA ILE A 448 -27.73 -19.73 18.17
C ILE A 448 -27.68 -20.31 19.60
N GLU A 449 -28.54 -21.29 19.89
CA GLU A 449 -28.42 -22.11 21.09
C GLU A 449 -27.05 -22.82 21.14
N ASN A 450 -26.44 -22.91 22.33
CA ASN A 450 -25.07 -23.45 22.51
C ASN A 450 -24.89 -24.83 21.83
N ASP A 451 -25.83 -25.78 22.00
CA ASP A 451 -25.76 -27.12 21.37
C ASP A 451 -25.79 -27.09 19.83
N SER A 452 -26.53 -26.16 19.23
CA SER A 452 -26.56 -25.99 17.76
C SER A 452 -25.26 -25.36 17.26
N ARG A 453 -24.69 -24.41 18.03
CA ARG A 453 -23.42 -23.76 17.73
C ARG A 453 -22.28 -24.78 17.75
N ASP A 454 -22.21 -25.63 18.78
CA ASP A 454 -21.16 -26.65 18.89
C ASP A 454 -21.19 -27.65 17.72
N LYS A 455 -22.37 -28.11 17.31
CA LYS A 455 -22.54 -28.96 16.11
C LYS A 455 -22.07 -28.28 14.82
N LEU A 456 -22.31 -26.98 14.68
CA LEU A 456 -21.84 -26.20 13.54
C LEU A 456 -20.32 -26.03 13.56
N ILE A 457 -19.72 -25.79 14.74
CA ILE A 457 -18.26 -25.74 14.91
C ILE A 457 -17.66 -27.11 14.57
N GLU A 458 -18.24 -28.22 15.02
CA GLU A 458 -17.76 -29.56 14.65
C GLU A 458 -17.83 -29.81 13.13
N SER A 459 -18.94 -29.41 12.50
CA SER A 459 -19.10 -29.47 11.04
C SER A 459 -18.07 -28.61 10.31
N PHE A 460 -17.75 -27.44 10.85
CA PHE A 460 -16.71 -26.55 10.36
C PHE A 460 -15.32 -27.20 10.47
N LEU A 461 -14.97 -27.73 11.64
CA LEU A 461 -13.68 -28.41 11.87
C LEU A 461 -13.52 -29.62 10.96
N LEU A 462 -14.57 -30.40 10.73
CA LEU A 462 -14.55 -31.52 9.80
C LEU A 462 -14.28 -31.03 8.36
N SER A 463 -14.92 -29.93 7.95
CA SER A 463 -14.75 -29.37 6.60
C SER A 463 -13.35 -28.78 6.41
N LEU A 464 -12.80 -28.12 7.43
CA LEU A 464 -11.43 -27.60 7.43
C LEU A 464 -10.40 -28.73 7.35
N ARG A 465 -10.57 -29.80 8.14
CA ARG A 465 -9.75 -31.02 8.03
C ARG A 465 -9.88 -31.68 6.66
N THR A 466 -11.08 -31.67 6.08
CA THR A 466 -11.28 -32.22 4.74
C THR A 466 -10.49 -31.42 3.71
N SER A 467 -10.56 -30.09 3.77
CA SER A 467 -9.80 -29.19 2.90
C SER A 467 -8.28 -29.36 3.09
N SER A 468 -7.80 -29.45 4.34
CA SER A 468 -6.38 -29.61 4.66
C SER A 468 -5.84 -30.98 4.24
N ASP A 469 -6.48 -32.05 4.69
CA ASP A 469 -5.90 -33.40 4.66
C ASP A 469 -6.18 -34.11 3.34
N TYR A 470 -7.30 -33.80 2.66
CA TYR A 470 -7.67 -34.46 1.39
C TYR A 470 -7.38 -33.62 0.14
N TYR A 471 -7.51 -32.29 0.20
CA TYR A 471 -7.29 -31.43 -0.97
C TYR A 471 -5.90 -30.82 -0.99
N LEU A 472 -5.44 -30.27 0.14
CA LEU A 472 -4.19 -29.51 0.17
C LEU A 472 -2.96 -30.38 0.44
N ALA A 473 -3.03 -31.29 1.42
CA ALA A 473 -1.89 -32.13 1.82
C ALA A 473 -1.34 -32.99 0.68
N PRO A 474 -2.15 -33.71 -0.12
CA PRO A 474 -1.62 -34.52 -1.22
C PRO A 474 -0.97 -33.69 -2.34
N LYS A 475 -1.30 -32.40 -2.45
CA LYS A 475 -0.66 -31.47 -3.39
C LYS A 475 0.65 -30.96 -2.83
N LEU A 476 0.68 -30.55 -1.55
CA LEU A 476 1.89 -30.09 -0.86
C LEU A 476 2.96 -31.19 -0.77
N GLU A 477 2.56 -32.46 -0.65
CA GLU A 477 3.50 -33.60 -0.69
C GLU A 477 4.31 -33.70 -1.99
N ARG A 478 3.77 -33.17 -3.10
CA ARG A 478 4.42 -33.18 -4.42
C ARG A 478 5.33 -31.96 -4.63
N GLU A 479 5.25 -30.98 -3.75
CA GLU A 479 6.01 -29.74 -3.82
C GLU A 479 7.35 -29.88 -3.09
N THR A 480 8.41 -29.34 -3.71
CA THR A 480 9.78 -29.36 -3.14
C THR A 480 10.23 -27.99 -2.65
N SER A 481 9.54 -26.92 -3.06
CA SER A 481 9.89 -25.54 -2.71
C SER A 481 9.03 -25.01 -1.57
N VAL A 482 9.68 -24.33 -0.62
CA VAL A 482 8.99 -23.57 0.44
C VAL A 482 8.23 -22.36 -0.13
N ASP A 483 8.63 -21.87 -1.30
CA ASP A 483 7.96 -20.77 -2.00
C ASP A 483 6.75 -21.23 -2.84
N SER A 484 6.29 -22.47 -2.65
CA SER A 484 5.13 -22.98 -3.38
C SER A 484 3.90 -22.13 -3.06
N PRO A 485 3.16 -21.62 -4.07
CA PRO A 485 1.94 -20.86 -3.83
C PRO A 485 0.95 -21.69 -3.01
N LEU A 486 0.92 -23.01 -3.19
CA LEU A 486 0.04 -23.92 -2.46
C LEU A 486 0.20 -23.80 -0.93
N LEU A 487 1.41 -23.53 -0.44
CA LEU A 487 1.66 -23.37 1.00
C LEU A 487 0.84 -22.21 1.59
N GLY A 488 0.59 -21.17 0.79
CA GLY A 488 -0.22 -20.03 1.17
C GLY A 488 -1.70 -20.33 1.46
N PHE A 489 -2.22 -21.52 1.08
CA PHE A 489 -3.59 -21.93 1.46
C PHE A 489 -3.67 -22.46 2.90
N ALA A 490 -2.56 -22.95 3.46
CA ALA A 490 -2.55 -23.48 4.81
C ALA A 490 -2.59 -22.36 5.87
N PHE A 491 -1.98 -21.20 5.58
CA PHE A 491 -1.91 -20.10 6.53
C PHE A 491 -3.29 -19.57 6.97
N PRO A 492 -4.24 -19.27 6.06
CA PRO A 492 -5.60 -18.85 6.45
C PRO A 492 -6.38 -19.91 7.26
N GLN A 493 -6.06 -21.20 7.11
CA GLN A 493 -6.67 -22.25 7.94
C GLN A 493 -6.25 -22.14 9.40
N PHE A 494 -4.96 -21.83 9.64
CA PHE A 494 -4.48 -21.54 10.99
C PHE A 494 -5.12 -20.28 11.56
N GLN A 495 -5.27 -19.21 10.77
CA GLN A 495 -5.98 -18.00 11.21
C GLN A 495 -7.44 -18.31 11.60
N ALA A 496 -8.17 -19.08 10.79
CA ALA A 496 -9.55 -19.46 11.11
C ALA A 496 -9.65 -20.27 12.42
N LEU A 497 -8.72 -21.20 12.65
CA LEU A 497 -8.63 -21.96 13.91
C LEU A 497 -8.25 -21.06 15.09
N GLN A 498 -7.35 -20.11 14.89
CA GLN A 498 -6.96 -19.13 15.91
C GLN A 498 -8.16 -18.30 16.37
N LEU A 499 -9.00 -17.86 15.43
CA LEU A 499 -10.20 -17.08 15.73
C LEU A 499 -11.26 -17.89 16.47
N LEU A 500 -11.44 -19.17 16.11
CA LEU A 500 -12.30 -20.09 16.88
C LEU A 500 -11.80 -20.27 18.31
N LEU A 501 -10.50 -20.50 18.51
CA LEU A 501 -9.92 -20.62 19.84
C LEU A 501 -10.07 -19.33 20.65
N LYS A 502 -9.79 -18.18 20.04
CA LYS A 502 -9.97 -16.86 20.66
C LYS A 502 -11.43 -16.65 21.07
N PHE A 503 -12.39 -17.04 20.23
CA PHE A 503 -13.81 -16.92 20.54
C PHE A 503 -14.20 -17.67 21.81
N HIS A 504 -13.80 -18.95 21.95
CA HIS A 504 -14.08 -19.72 23.17
C HIS A 504 -13.48 -19.07 24.43
N ILE A 505 -12.26 -18.54 24.33
CA ILE A 505 -11.62 -17.82 25.45
C ILE A 505 -12.36 -16.51 25.74
N SER A 506 -12.85 -15.83 24.70
CA SER A 506 -13.63 -14.59 24.85
C SER A 506 -14.97 -14.84 25.53
N GLN A 507 -15.63 -15.97 25.25
CA GLN A 507 -16.85 -16.37 25.98
C GLN A 507 -16.54 -16.68 27.44
N ALA A 508 -15.38 -17.28 27.73
CA ALA A 508 -14.93 -17.46 29.10
C ALA A 508 -14.70 -16.14 29.83
N LEU A 509 -14.13 -15.14 29.15
CA LEU A 509 -13.96 -13.79 29.71
C LEU A 509 -15.29 -13.09 30.04
N LYS A 510 -16.37 -13.42 29.33
CA LYS A 510 -17.71 -12.89 29.61
C LYS A 510 -18.43 -13.62 30.75
N GLY A 511 -17.86 -14.69 31.29
CA GLY A 511 -18.49 -15.53 32.32
C GLY A 511 -19.58 -16.45 31.80
N GLU A 512 -19.63 -16.68 30.47
CA GLU A 512 -20.64 -17.52 29.80
C GLU A 512 -20.15 -18.97 29.61
N VAL A 513 -19.40 -19.53 30.57
CA VAL A 513 -18.79 -20.87 30.45
C VAL A 513 -19.74 -21.96 30.93
N ASP A 514 -20.28 -22.73 29.99
CA ASP A 514 -20.83 -24.07 30.24
C ASP A 514 -19.73 -25.13 30.06
N THR A 515 -19.82 -26.28 30.75
CA THR A 515 -18.89 -27.43 30.60
C THR A 515 -18.77 -27.94 29.16
N ILE A 516 -19.80 -27.69 28.34
CA ILE A 516 -19.82 -28.04 26.92
C ILE A 516 -18.79 -27.19 26.14
N SER A 517 -18.58 -25.92 26.51
CA SER A 517 -17.60 -25.02 25.87
C SER A 517 -16.16 -25.50 25.98
N GLU A 518 -15.78 -26.12 27.11
CA GLU A 518 -14.43 -26.69 27.30
C GLU A 518 -14.17 -27.89 26.37
N SER A 519 -15.20 -28.71 26.12
CA SER A 519 -15.10 -29.86 25.22
C SER A 519 -14.94 -29.43 23.76
N THR A 520 -15.69 -28.41 23.33
CA THR A 520 -15.55 -27.82 21.99
C THR A 520 -14.19 -27.15 21.83
N PHE A 521 -13.74 -26.38 22.82
CA PHE A 521 -12.39 -25.81 22.83
C PHE A 521 -11.31 -26.89 22.68
N SER A 522 -11.40 -27.99 23.44
CA SER A 522 -10.48 -29.13 23.31
C SER A 522 -10.49 -29.74 21.91
N ASN A 523 -11.66 -29.85 21.27
CA ASN A 523 -11.80 -30.37 19.91
C ASN A 523 -11.18 -29.43 18.87
N VAL A 524 -11.40 -28.12 18.99
CA VAL A 524 -10.76 -27.09 18.12
C VAL A 524 -9.25 -27.14 18.31
N LEU A 525 -8.78 -27.18 19.57
CA LEU A 525 -7.36 -27.22 19.93
C LEU A 525 -6.67 -28.48 19.38
N ALA A 526 -7.31 -29.64 19.55
CA ALA A 526 -6.83 -30.90 19.00
C ALA A 526 -6.79 -30.89 17.47
N THR A 527 -7.76 -30.23 16.82
CA THR A 527 -7.76 -30.03 15.36
C THR A 527 -6.59 -29.17 14.92
N ALA A 528 -6.39 -28.02 15.56
CA ALA A 528 -5.29 -27.13 15.23
C ALA A 528 -3.91 -27.78 15.44
N ASN A 529 -3.79 -28.62 16.47
CA ASN A 529 -2.56 -29.37 16.69
C ASN A 529 -2.35 -30.48 15.64
N LYS A 530 -3.42 -31.13 15.17
CA LYS A 530 -3.35 -32.25 14.21
C LYS A 530 -3.49 -31.85 12.75
N LEU A 531 -3.70 -30.58 12.43
CA LEU A 531 -3.81 -30.13 11.04
C LEU A 531 -2.54 -30.52 10.27
N PHE A 532 -2.70 -31.14 9.10
CA PHE A 532 -1.60 -31.67 8.27
C PHE A 532 -0.77 -32.80 8.91
N SER A 533 -1.21 -33.37 10.04
CA SER A 533 -0.47 -34.46 10.72
C SER A 533 -0.35 -35.75 9.90
N PHE A 534 -1.15 -35.91 8.84
CA PHE A 534 -1.15 -37.08 7.97
C PHE A 534 -0.21 -37.00 6.77
N MET A 535 0.52 -35.90 6.54
CA MET A 535 1.51 -35.82 5.44
C MET A 535 2.69 -36.80 5.68
N PRO A 536 2.92 -37.82 4.82
CA PRO A 536 3.93 -38.85 5.03
C PRO A 536 5.29 -38.51 4.37
N PHE A 537 6.27 -38.04 5.17
CA PHE A 537 7.74 -38.10 4.93
C PHE A 537 8.32 -37.56 3.57
N PRO A 538 9.62 -37.76 3.28
CA PRO A 538 10.78 -36.90 3.57
C PRO A 538 11.12 -35.82 2.52
N GLN A 539 10.37 -35.68 1.41
CA GLN A 539 10.74 -34.76 0.32
C GLN A 539 10.37 -33.28 0.58
N SER A 540 9.51 -33.02 1.56
CA SER A 540 8.92 -31.72 1.86
C SER A 540 9.32 -31.16 3.25
N ILE A 541 10.53 -31.48 3.73
CA ILE A 541 11.01 -31.07 5.09
C ILE A 541 10.81 -29.57 5.32
N GLY A 542 11.15 -28.72 4.36
CA GLY A 542 10.98 -27.26 4.48
C GLY A 542 9.52 -26.80 4.56
N ILE A 543 8.59 -27.48 3.87
CA ILE A 543 7.15 -27.19 3.94
C ILE A 543 6.61 -27.59 5.32
N LEU A 544 6.97 -28.78 5.81
CA LEU A 544 6.54 -29.24 7.14
C LEU A 544 7.09 -28.34 8.26
N GLU A 545 8.35 -27.90 8.14
CA GLU A 545 8.95 -26.92 9.05
C GLU A 545 8.18 -25.60 9.03
N SER A 546 7.72 -25.15 7.87
CA SER A 546 6.92 -23.91 7.72
C SER A 546 5.52 -24.06 8.32
N LEU A 547 4.83 -25.18 8.07
CA LEU A 547 3.53 -25.46 8.68
C LEU A 547 3.62 -25.56 10.21
N ASN A 548 4.65 -26.25 10.72
CA ASN A 548 4.90 -26.34 12.16
C ASN A 548 5.26 -24.97 12.75
N SER A 549 6.05 -24.18 12.02
CA SER A 549 6.37 -22.80 12.38
C SER A 549 5.11 -21.97 12.59
N TRP A 550 4.19 -21.97 11.62
CA TRP A 550 2.94 -21.22 11.71
C TRP A 550 2.05 -21.71 12.84
N ARG A 551 1.98 -23.02 13.06
CA ARG A 551 1.25 -23.59 14.20
C ARG A 551 1.80 -23.07 15.54
N ILE A 552 3.12 -23.04 15.70
CA ILE A 552 3.77 -22.53 16.92
C ILE A 552 3.51 -21.03 17.07
N GLU A 553 3.65 -20.26 15.99
CA GLU A 553 3.38 -18.81 15.99
C GLU A 553 1.94 -18.49 16.39
N MET A 554 0.96 -19.22 15.84
CA MET A 554 -0.45 -19.13 16.20
C MET A 554 -0.65 -19.34 17.71
N PHE A 555 -0.11 -20.43 18.26
CA PHE A 555 -0.24 -20.73 19.69
C PHE A 555 0.53 -19.75 20.58
N LEU A 556 1.66 -19.24 20.12
CA LEU A 556 2.45 -18.25 20.87
C LEU A 556 1.73 -16.89 20.91
N GLY A 557 1.15 -16.45 19.79
CA GLY A 557 0.32 -15.25 19.72
C GLY A 557 -0.96 -15.36 20.54
N LEU A 558 -1.71 -16.45 20.37
CA LEU A 558 -2.93 -16.74 21.15
C LEU A 558 -2.61 -16.89 22.64
N GLY A 559 -1.52 -17.56 22.98
CA GLY A 559 -1.02 -17.70 24.35
C GLY A 559 -0.71 -16.34 24.96
N GLY A 560 -0.03 -15.46 24.23
CA GLY A 560 0.24 -14.08 24.66
C GLY A 560 -1.04 -13.32 25.03
N TRP A 561 -2.05 -13.35 24.14
CA TRP A 561 -3.33 -12.70 24.39
C TRP A 561 -4.11 -13.33 25.55
N THR A 562 -4.13 -14.67 25.64
CA THR A 562 -4.78 -15.39 26.76
C THR A 562 -4.12 -15.05 28.09
N PHE A 563 -2.78 -14.98 28.11
CA PHE A 563 -1.99 -14.65 29.28
C PHE A 563 -2.24 -13.21 29.75
N LYS A 564 -2.32 -12.25 28.83
CA LYS A 564 -2.70 -10.86 29.13
C LYS A 564 -4.01 -10.80 29.91
N HIS A 565 -5.05 -11.46 29.40
CA HIS A 565 -6.36 -11.45 30.04
C HIS A 565 -6.40 -12.29 31.31
N LEU A 566 -5.63 -13.37 31.40
CA LEU A 566 -5.45 -14.15 32.63
C LEU A 566 -4.89 -13.28 33.76
N VAL A 567 -3.83 -12.51 33.49
CA VAL A 567 -3.19 -11.62 34.48
C VAL A 567 -4.14 -10.47 34.89
N ALA A 568 -4.95 -9.97 33.96
CA ALA A 568 -5.89 -8.89 34.22
C ALA A 568 -7.22 -9.35 34.86
N SER A 569 -7.53 -10.66 34.83
CA SER A 569 -8.81 -11.19 35.28
C SER A 569 -8.93 -11.19 36.80
N GLN A 570 -10.14 -10.88 37.29
CA GLN A 570 -10.49 -11.02 38.70
C GLN A 570 -10.70 -12.50 39.09
N ASN A 571 -11.00 -13.37 38.11
CA ASN A 571 -11.23 -14.81 38.28
C ASN A 571 -10.24 -15.62 37.41
N PRO A 572 -8.94 -15.68 37.79
CA PRO A 572 -7.92 -16.31 36.95
C PRO A 572 -8.13 -17.82 36.75
N ASN A 573 -8.87 -18.49 37.65
CA ASN A 573 -9.12 -19.93 37.56
C ASN A 573 -9.90 -20.33 36.30
N GLU A 574 -10.81 -19.48 35.81
CA GLU A 574 -11.64 -19.76 34.62
C GLU A 574 -10.79 -19.77 33.34
N LEU A 575 -9.82 -18.86 33.25
CA LEU A 575 -8.91 -18.77 32.09
C LEU A 575 -7.72 -19.72 32.21
N ARG A 576 -7.50 -20.29 33.39
CA ARG A 576 -6.33 -21.12 33.66
C ARG A 576 -6.31 -22.38 32.80
N TYR A 577 -7.47 -23.02 32.64
CA TYR A 577 -7.61 -24.20 31.78
C TYR A 577 -7.19 -23.91 30.33
N TYR A 578 -7.68 -22.80 29.76
CA TYR A 578 -7.35 -22.40 28.39
C TYR A 578 -5.86 -22.07 28.22
N TRP A 579 -5.30 -21.31 29.17
CA TRP A 579 -3.88 -20.99 29.21
C TRP A 579 -3.01 -22.25 29.27
N ASP A 580 -3.26 -23.14 30.23
CA ASP A 580 -2.47 -24.36 30.41
C ASP A 580 -2.56 -25.25 29.16
N SER A 581 -3.74 -25.34 28.54
CA SER A 581 -3.96 -26.11 27.31
C SER A 581 -3.16 -25.58 26.12
N ILE A 582 -3.13 -24.25 25.90
CA ILE A 582 -2.34 -23.63 24.83
C ILE A 582 -0.84 -23.73 25.12
N ARG A 583 -0.43 -23.43 26.36
CA ARG A 583 0.97 -23.48 26.79
C ARG A 583 1.57 -24.87 26.56
N ASN A 584 0.83 -25.93 26.86
CA ASN A 584 1.29 -27.30 26.70
C ASN A 584 1.52 -27.72 25.22
N LEU A 585 1.05 -26.93 24.26
CA LEU A 585 1.30 -27.15 22.82
C LEU A 585 2.49 -26.34 22.29
N LEU A 586 3.07 -25.45 23.10
CA LEU A 586 4.29 -24.75 22.72
C LEU A 586 5.48 -25.72 22.72
N PRO A 587 6.48 -25.53 21.84
CA PRO A 587 7.61 -26.44 21.72
C PRO A 587 8.37 -26.67 23.03
N ASP A 588 8.91 -27.87 23.19
CA ASP A 588 9.88 -28.20 24.24
C ASP A 588 11.33 -27.84 23.84
N SER A 589 11.55 -27.42 22.58
CA SER A 589 12.84 -26.97 22.08
C SER A 589 12.97 -25.46 22.17
N LEU A 590 13.99 -25.01 22.90
CA LEU A 590 14.29 -23.58 23.06
C LEU A 590 14.62 -22.91 21.71
N VAL A 591 15.25 -23.65 20.78
CA VAL A 591 15.57 -23.18 19.43
C VAL A 591 14.30 -22.94 18.62
N GLN A 592 13.38 -23.91 18.60
CA GLN A 592 12.12 -23.79 17.86
C GLN A 592 11.24 -22.65 18.40
N LEU A 593 11.12 -22.58 19.74
CA LEU A 593 10.37 -21.52 20.41
C LEU A 593 10.95 -20.12 20.11
N SER A 594 12.28 -19.99 20.17
CA SER A 594 12.98 -18.73 19.87
C SER A 594 12.86 -18.31 18.41
N ASN A 595 12.88 -19.26 17.47
CA ASN A 595 12.65 -18.97 16.06
C ASN A 595 11.22 -18.48 15.79
N ALA A 596 10.21 -19.09 16.43
CA ALA A 596 8.83 -18.63 16.31
C ALA A 596 8.63 -17.24 16.93
N TYR A 597 9.21 -16.99 18.11
CA TYR A 597 9.18 -15.68 18.75
C TYR A 597 9.82 -14.59 17.87
N THR A 598 11.00 -14.84 17.32
CA THR A 598 11.70 -13.86 16.46
C THR A 598 10.96 -13.58 15.15
N ARG A 599 10.27 -14.57 14.56
CA ARG A 599 9.39 -14.34 13.41
C ARG A 599 8.19 -13.49 13.77
N LEU A 600 7.46 -13.81 14.84
CA LEU A 600 6.34 -12.97 15.33
C LEU A 600 6.78 -11.54 15.68
N ALA A 601 8.02 -11.36 16.10
CA ALA A 601 8.55 -10.05 16.47
C ALA A 601 8.79 -9.12 15.28
N GLN A 602 8.97 -9.68 14.08
CA GLN A 602 9.11 -8.91 12.84
C GLN A 602 7.75 -8.31 12.45
N ASN A 603 7.74 -7.01 12.10
CA ASN A 603 6.50 -6.27 11.89
C ASN A 603 5.59 -6.88 10.81
N GLU A 604 6.17 -7.43 9.74
CA GLU A 604 5.42 -8.11 8.66
C GLU A 604 4.56 -9.27 9.19
N TYR A 605 5.03 -9.99 10.22
CA TYR A 605 4.32 -11.13 10.78
C TYR A 605 3.33 -10.77 11.89
N LYS A 606 3.47 -9.59 12.52
CA LYS A 606 2.50 -9.10 13.52
C LYS A 606 1.15 -8.83 12.87
N ASP A 607 1.17 -8.18 11.71
CA ASP A 607 -0.03 -7.87 10.95
C ASP A 607 -0.61 -9.13 10.30
N LEU A 608 0.24 -10.08 9.90
CA LEU A 608 -0.15 -11.35 9.30
C LEU A 608 -1.06 -12.21 10.21
N TRP A 609 -0.82 -12.21 11.52
CA TRP A 609 -1.68 -12.95 12.48
C TRP A 609 -2.84 -12.11 13.04
N HIS A 610 -3.03 -10.88 12.55
CA HIS A 610 -4.03 -9.92 13.00
C HIS A 610 -4.05 -9.67 14.52
N LEU A 611 -2.94 -9.93 15.22
CA LEU A 611 -2.87 -9.89 16.68
C LEU A 611 -3.08 -8.47 17.23
N THR A 612 -2.71 -7.46 16.45
CA THR A 612 -2.91 -6.04 16.78
C THR A 612 -4.38 -5.65 16.77
N PHE A 613 -5.21 -6.29 15.95
CA PHE A 613 -6.64 -5.98 15.85
C PHE A 613 -7.48 -6.55 17.00
N TRP A 614 -6.94 -7.52 17.75
CA TRP A 614 -7.74 -8.26 18.72
C TRP A 614 -8.27 -7.44 19.89
N ASP A 615 -7.55 -6.36 20.24
CA ASP A 615 -7.93 -5.42 21.29
C ASP A 615 -8.31 -4.05 20.71
N THR A 616 -8.44 -3.93 19.37
CA THR A 616 -8.93 -2.69 18.76
C THR A 616 -10.39 -2.50 19.11
N LYS A 617 -10.72 -1.32 19.63
CA LYS A 617 -12.11 -0.89 19.79
C LYS A 617 -12.54 -0.15 18.52
N PRO A 618 -13.72 -0.41 17.97
CA PRO A 618 -14.26 0.36 16.84
C PRO A 618 -14.82 1.71 17.31
N ASP A 619 -14.04 2.48 18.07
CA ASP A 619 -14.41 3.81 18.56
C ASP A 619 -13.85 4.95 17.70
N GLY A 620 -13.04 4.61 16.68
CA GLY A 620 -12.43 5.58 15.77
C GLY A 620 -11.20 6.28 16.35
N GLU A 621 -10.73 5.90 17.54
CA GLU A 621 -9.52 6.45 18.16
C GLU A 621 -8.27 5.60 17.85
N ALA A 622 -7.11 6.24 17.83
CA ALA A 622 -5.83 5.55 17.65
C ALA A 622 -5.36 4.96 18.99
N HIS A 623 -5.49 3.64 19.14
CA HIS A 623 -5.02 2.92 20.31
C HIS A 623 -3.61 2.35 20.08
N SER A 624 -2.70 2.58 21.03
CA SER A 624 -1.43 1.85 21.08
C SER A 624 -1.69 0.49 21.73
N ILE A 625 -1.62 -0.58 20.93
CA ILE A 625 -1.83 -1.95 21.42
C ILE A 625 -0.46 -2.61 21.56
N ASP A 626 -0.03 -2.83 22.81
CA ASP A 626 1.22 -3.52 23.12
C ASP A 626 1.03 -5.05 23.10
N THR A 627 0.72 -5.59 21.92
CA THR A 627 0.53 -7.04 21.73
C THR A 627 1.82 -7.81 21.99
N PHE A 628 2.99 -7.19 21.77
CA PHE A 628 4.26 -7.88 21.81
C PHE A 628 4.78 -8.12 23.23
N ASP A 629 4.50 -7.22 24.18
CA ASP A 629 4.86 -7.39 25.60
C ASP A 629 4.41 -8.76 26.16
N TRP A 630 3.16 -9.13 25.88
CA TRP A 630 2.58 -10.37 26.39
C TRP A 630 3.13 -11.61 25.70
N ILE A 631 3.44 -11.52 24.39
CA ILE A 631 4.09 -12.59 23.65
C ILE A 631 5.50 -12.85 24.23
N THR A 632 6.26 -11.80 24.58
CA THR A 632 7.57 -11.95 25.23
C THR A 632 7.46 -12.63 26.60
N LYS A 633 6.45 -12.27 27.39
CA LYS A 633 6.20 -12.89 28.71
C LYS A 633 5.90 -14.39 28.59
N VAL A 634 5.04 -14.79 27.64
CA VAL A 634 4.74 -16.20 27.36
C VAL A 634 5.97 -16.96 26.87
N TYR A 635 6.74 -16.35 25.96
CA TYR A 635 8.02 -16.89 25.48
C TYR A 635 8.99 -17.15 26.65
N LEU A 636 9.12 -16.20 27.58
CA LEU A 636 9.99 -16.34 28.75
C LEU A 636 9.52 -17.43 29.71
N VAL A 637 8.24 -17.43 30.09
CA VAL A 637 7.66 -18.48 30.96
C VAL A 637 7.93 -19.86 30.39
N ARG A 638 7.65 -20.07 29.09
CA ARG A 638 7.90 -21.34 28.43
C ARG A 638 9.39 -21.68 28.31
N SER A 639 10.24 -20.69 28.08
CA SER A 639 11.70 -20.90 28.06
C SER A 639 12.24 -21.37 29.41
N LEU A 640 11.72 -20.83 30.52
CA LEU A 640 12.08 -21.25 31.87
C LEU A 640 11.60 -22.68 32.18
N GLU A 641 10.42 -23.07 31.70
CA GLU A 641 9.92 -24.45 31.78
C GLU A 641 10.85 -25.44 31.07
N ILE A 642 11.26 -25.12 29.84
CA ILE A 642 12.22 -25.94 29.05
C ILE A 642 13.55 -26.08 29.79
N LEU A 643 14.02 -25.02 30.46
CA LEU A 643 15.24 -25.07 31.27
C LEU A 643 15.08 -25.92 32.52
N SER A 644 13.89 -25.92 33.13
CA SER A 644 13.60 -26.71 34.32
C SER A 644 13.54 -28.22 34.04
N SER A 645 13.05 -28.61 32.86
CA SER A 645 12.94 -30.02 32.45
C SER A 645 14.25 -30.59 31.93
N ASN A 646 15.13 -29.76 31.35
CA ASN A 646 16.44 -30.17 30.85
C ASN A 646 17.47 -30.28 31.99
N THR A 647 17.39 -31.40 32.71
CA THR A 647 18.36 -31.77 33.76
C THR A 647 19.64 -32.42 33.21
N ILE A 648 19.74 -32.67 31.89
CA ILE A 648 20.83 -33.44 31.28
C ILE A 648 21.76 -32.52 30.47
N LEU A 649 23.01 -32.41 30.94
CA LEU A 649 24.16 -31.66 30.41
C LEU A 649 24.65 -32.05 28.98
N GLY A 650 23.84 -32.73 28.17
CA GLY A 650 24.29 -33.39 26.93
C GLY A 650 24.07 -32.61 25.63
N GLU A 651 22.94 -31.91 25.48
CA GLU A 651 22.67 -31.07 24.31
C GLU A 651 23.04 -29.63 24.63
N SER A 652 23.82 -28.99 23.76
CA SER A 652 24.21 -27.60 23.92
C SER A 652 22.98 -26.69 23.80
N LEU A 653 22.33 -26.40 24.92
CA LEU A 653 21.32 -25.37 25.04
C LEU A 653 21.91 -24.05 24.52
N SER A 654 21.44 -23.63 23.34
CA SER A 654 21.82 -22.38 22.69
C SER A 654 20.53 -21.69 22.22
N LEU A 655 20.44 -20.37 22.41
CA LEU A 655 19.40 -19.60 21.71
C LEU A 655 19.91 -19.27 20.29
N PRO A 656 19.03 -19.16 19.31
CA PRO A 656 19.39 -18.68 17.98
C PRO A 656 19.95 -17.25 18.01
N ASP A 657 20.94 -16.95 17.17
CA ASP A 657 21.58 -15.62 17.08
C ASP A 657 20.57 -14.47 16.90
N LYS A 658 19.47 -14.73 16.16
CA LYS A 658 18.42 -13.74 15.89
C LYS A 658 17.77 -13.19 17.16
N ILE A 659 17.78 -13.93 18.28
CA ILE A 659 17.26 -13.46 19.57
C ILE A 659 18.01 -12.23 20.09
N ALA A 660 19.27 -12.04 19.70
CA ALA A 660 20.09 -10.91 20.14
C ALA A 660 19.43 -9.56 19.81
N SER A 661 18.69 -9.46 18.70
CA SER A 661 17.95 -8.26 18.30
C SER A 661 16.83 -7.86 19.28
N HIS A 662 16.32 -8.82 20.07
CA HIS A 662 15.27 -8.62 21.07
C HIS A 662 15.77 -8.73 22.52
N ALA A 663 17.08 -8.88 22.71
CA ALA A 663 17.65 -9.21 24.01
C ALA A 663 17.38 -8.14 25.09
N PHE A 664 17.32 -6.86 24.72
CA PHE A 664 17.00 -5.79 25.68
C PHE A 664 15.58 -5.95 26.26
N LYS A 665 14.59 -6.21 25.40
CA LYS A 665 13.20 -6.42 25.80
C LYS A 665 13.07 -7.69 26.65
N ILE A 666 13.64 -8.79 26.18
CA ILE A 666 13.67 -10.06 26.92
C ILE A 666 14.32 -9.88 28.29
N LYS A 667 15.43 -9.14 28.38
CA LYS A 667 16.12 -8.88 29.65
C LYS A 667 15.28 -8.00 30.58
N SER A 668 14.58 -7.00 30.05
CA SER A 668 13.66 -6.17 30.84
C SER A 668 12.55 -7.01 31.46
N ASP A 669 11.90 -7.86 30.68
CA ASP A 669 10.78 -8.68 31.14
C ASP A 669 11.26 -9.82 32.06
N LEU A 670 12.46 -10.35 31.83
CA LEU A 670 13.09 -11.31 32.74
C LEU A 670 13.39 -10.67 34.12
N LEU A 671 13.79 -9.39 34.16
CA LEU A 671 13.97 -8.64 35.40
C LEU A 671 12.64 -8.33 36.08
N GLU A 672 11.56 -8.10 35.32
CA GLU A 672 10.20 -8.00 35.87
C GLU A 672 9.79 -9.30 36.56
N ILE A 673 9.98 -10.45 35.90
CA ILE A 673 9.73 -11.78 36.48
C ILE A 673 10.54 -11.98 37.75
N LYS A 674 11.83 -11.58 37.73
CA LYS A 674 12.72 -11.69 38.89
C LYS A 674 12.28 -10.84 40.09
N LYS A 675 11.65 -9.68 39.85
CA LYS A 675 11.19 -8.79 40.93
C LYS A 675 10.04 -9.38 41.75
N ASP A 676 9.17 -10.17 41.12
CA ASP A 676 8.02 -10.79 41.78
C ASP A 676 7.88 -12.27 41.41
N ILE A 677 8.90 -13.06 41.73
CA ILE A 677 8.94 -14.50 41.45
C ILE A 677 7.69 -15.21 41.98
N SER A 678 7.19 -14.82 43.16
CA SER A 678 5.99 -15.39 43.77
C SER A 678 4.75 -15.25 42.90
N HIS A 679 4.55 -14.10 42.27
CA HIS A 679 3.44 -13.89 41.35
C HIS A 679 3.56 -14.79 40.12
N TRP A 680 4.76 -14.84 39.51
CA TRP A 680 4.99 -15.62 38.29
C TRP A 680 4.97 -17.13 38.50
N GLN A 681 5.32 -17.60 39.70
CA GLN A 681 5.21 -19.01 40.10
C GLN A 681 3.78 -19.54 40.06
N GLN A 682 2.79 -18.67 40.18
CA GLN A 682 1.40 -19.06 40.03
C GLN A 682 1.12 -19.55 38.61
N TYR A 683 1.74 -18.98 37.58
CA TYR A 683 1.57 -19.39 36.18
C TYR A 683 2.48 -20.55 35.79
N SER A 684 3.70 -20.59 36.31
CA SER A 684 4.63 -21.70 36.12
C SER A 684 5.60 -21.85 37.28
N SER A 685 5.63 -23.04 37.89
CA SER A 685 6.56 -23.37 38.97
C SER A 685 8.03 -23.32 38.53
N ALA A 686 8.30 -23.32 37.22
CA ALA A 686 9.63 -23.17 36.66
C ALA A 686 10.20 -21.75 36.76
N CYS A 687 9.39 -20.75 37.11
CA CYS A 687 9.83 -19.39 37.40
C CYS A 687 10.59 -19.36 38.74
N THR A 688 11.85 -19.79 38.72
CA THR A 688 12.74 -19.81 39.89
C THR A 688 13.95 -18.93 39.64
N GLU A 689 14.56 -18.42 40.72
CA GLU A 689 15.79 -17.63 40.63
C GLU A 689 16.91 -18.37 39.88
N GLU A 690 16.98 -19.70 40.04
CA GLU A 690 17.94 -20.56 39.34
C GLU A 690 17.71 -20.55 37.81
N ASN A 691 16.49 -20.82 37.35
CA ASN A 691 16.19 -20.87 35.91
C ASN A 691 16.31 -19.49 35.27
N ILE A 692 15.91 -18.43 35.98
CA ILE A 692 16.07 -17.04 35.54
C ILE A 692 17.56 -16.72 35.34
N SER A 693 18.40 -17.11 36.31
CA SER A 693 19.86 -16.88 36.22
C SER A 693 20.51 -17.69 35.10
N ARG A 694 20.07 -18.95 34.88
CA ARG A 694 20.51 -19.77 33.75
C ARG A 694 20.14 -19.13 32.41
N TYR A 695 18.91 -18.63 32.27
CA TYR A 695 18.47 -17.95 31.04
C TYR A 695 19.22 -16.63 30.81
N ASP A 696 19.42 -15.79 31.85
CA ASP A 696 20.21 -14.54 31.72
C ASP A 696 21.66 -14.82 31.31
N LEU A 697 22.25 -15.95 31.75
CA LEU A 697 23.58 -16.37 31.30
C LEU A 697 23.60 -16.71 29.80
N LEU A 698 22.63 -17.50 29.31
CA LEU A 698 22.49 -17.83 27.88
C LEU A 698 22.26 -16.56 27.04
N LEU A 699 21.37 -15.68 27.49
CA LEU A 699 21.10 -14.41 26.82
C LEU A 699 22.35 -13.53 26.79
N SER A 700 23.10 -13.45 27.90
CA SER A 700 24.34 -12.68 27.98
C SER A 700 25.46 -13.25 27.08
N GLN A 701 25.53 -14.59 26.93
CA GLN A 701 26.46 -15.22 25.99
C GLN A 701 26.16 -14.82 24.55
N ILE A 702 24.89 -14.82 24.16
CA ILE A 702 24.46 -14.48 22.80
C ILE A 702 24.58 -12.99 22.53
N ILE A 703 24.28 -12.12 23.50
CA ILE A 703 24.57 -10.69 23.39
C ILE A 703 26.07 -10.50 23.11
N LYS A 704 26.95 -11.14 23.89
CA LYS A 704 28.40 -11.05 23.69
C LYS A 704 28.86 -11.61 22.34
N GLN A 705 28.32 -12.75 21.92
CA GLN A 705 28.64 -13.35 20.62
C GLN A 705 28.18 -12.45 19.46
N ASN A 706 26.98 -11.88 19.55
CA ASN A 706 26.46 -10.98 18.54
C ASN A 706 27.22 -9.63 18.51
N GLU A 707 27.56 -9.07 19.68
CA GLU A 707 28.42 -7.89 19.78
C GLU A 707 29.81 -8.15 19.20
N PHE A 708 30.38 -9.33 19.47
CA PHE A 708 31.66 -9.75 18.90
C PHE A 708 31.57 -9.90 17.37
N ALA A 709 30.58 -10.63 16.87
CA ALA A 709 30.35 -10.83 15.44
C ALA A 709 30.07 -9.50 14.71
N LYS A 710 29.27 -8.61 15.31
CA LYS A 710 29.02 -7.26 14.79
C LYS A 710 30.30 -6.44 14.76
N THR A 711 31.07 -6.46 15.85
CA THR A 711 32.35 -5.73 15.93
C THR A 711 33.35 -6.26 14.90
N GLN A 712 33.43 -7.58 14.72
CA GLN A 712 34.29 -8.21 13.73
C GLN A 712 33.85 -7.87 12.30
N SER A 713 32.55 -7.97 12.01
CA SER A 713 31.96 -7.55 10.74
C SER A 713 32.26 -6.08 10.43
N ILE A 714 32.19 -5.20 11.45
CA ILE A 714 32.62 -3.82 11.31
C ILE A 714 34.11 -3.75 10.99
N ARG A 715 34.98 -4.40 11.76
CA ARG A 715 36.45 -4.37 11.55
C ARG A 715 36.87 -4.86 10.17
N ASP A 716 36.27 -5.95 9.69
CA ASP A 716 36.61 -6.58 8.42
C ASP A 716 35.88 -5.95 7.22
N GLY A 717 34.77 -5.26 7.48
CA GLY A 717 33.93 -4.62 6.48
C GLY A 717 34.62 -3.46 5.78
N LYS A 718 34.55 -3.43 4.45
CA LYS A 718 35.03 -2.32 3.62
C LYS A 718 33.99 -1.20 3.58
N ILE A 719 34.47 0.04 3.64
CA ILE A 719 33.61 1.21 3.48
C ILE A 719 33.06 1.30 2.04
N SER A 720 31.84 1.81 1.91
CA SER A 720 31.14 1.95 0.64
C SER A 720 31.27 3.36 0.09
N THR A 721 31.68 3.47 -1.17
CA THR A 721 31.68 4.73 -1.92
C THR A 721 30.30 5.39 -1.96
N SER A 722 29.22 4.60 -2.05
CA SER A 722 27.86 5.15 -2.06
C SER A 722 27.50 5.81 -0.72
N LYS A 723 27.94 5.23 0.40
CA LYS A 723 27.74 5.80 1.74
C LYS A 723 28.59 7.03 1.99
N ILE A 724 29.81 7.07 1.45
CA ILE A 724 30.65 8.28 1.50
C ILE A 724 30.01 9.41 0.69
N ASN A 725 29.40 9.12 -0.47
CA ASN A 725 28.67 10.11 -1.26
C ASN A 725 27.41 10.63 -0.55
N GLU A 726 26.65 9.72 0.10
CA GLU A 726 25.51 10.08 0.94
C GLU A 726 25.96 11.02 2.07
N PHE A 727 27.00 10.64 2.81
CA PHE A 727 27.63 11.47 3.84
C PHE A 727 28.05 12.85 3.30
N ALA A 728 28.77 12.88 2.18
CA ALA A 728 29.25 14.12 1.57
C ALA A 728 28.11 15.06 1.16
N THR A 729 27.01 14.49 0.67
CA THR A 729 25.79 15.24 0.32
C THR A 729 25.16 15.85 1.56
N LEU A 730 25.01 15.08 2.65
CA LEU A 730 24.45 15.55 3.92
C LEU A 730 25.33 16.64 4.56
N VAL A 731 26.65 16.46 4.58
CA VAL A 731 27.62 17.46 5.07
C VAL A 731 27.50 18.76 4.29
N THR A 732 27.50 18.68 2.96
CA THR A 732 27.43 19.86 2.07
C THR A 732 26.11 20.61 2.26
N LYS A 733 24.99 19.87 2.31
CA LYS A 733 23.67 20.44 2.51
C LYS A 733 23.60 21.16 3.85
N ALA A 734 23.95 20.49 4.94
CA ALA A 734 23.90 21.06 6.28
C ALA A 734 24.86 22.24 6.47
N PHE A 735 26.05 22.20 5.85
CA PHE A 735 26.95 23.35 5.79
C PHE A 735 26.28 24.54 5.12
N THR A 736 25.71 24.34 3.93
CA THR A 736 25.06 25.41 3.14
C THR A 736 23.90 26.05 3.90
N GLU A 737 23.08 25.23 4.57
CA GLU A 737 21.96 25.68 5.40
C GLU A 737 22.42 26.41 6.68
N SER A 738 23.56 26.00 7.25
CA SER A 738 24.05 26.53 8.53
C SER A 738 25.06 27.67 8.41
N ALA A 739 25.62 27.91 7.22
CA ALA A 739 26.61 28.97 6.95
C ALA A 739 25.93 30.35 6.82
N ILE A 740 25.14 30.73 7.83
CA ILE A 740 24.30 31.94 7.83
C ILE A 740 25.13 33.20 7.58
N LEU A 741 26.28 33.34 8.26
CA LEU A 741 27.14 34.51 8.09
C LEU A 741 27.72 34.62 6.68
N ARG A 742 28.13 33.50 6.09
CA ARG A 742 28.56 33.45 4.69
C ARG A 742 27.44 33.91 3.76
N ASN A 743 26.21 33.44 3.98
CA ASN A 743 25.06 33.83 3.14
C ASN A 743 24.73 35.32 3.29
N ILE A 744 24.81 35.88 4.52
CA ILE A 744 24.67 37.32 4.78
C ILE A 744 25.73 38.12 4.01
N LEU A 745 26.99 37.70 4.09
CA LEU A 745 28.10 38.37 3.41
C LEU A 745 28.00 38.23 1.88
N LYS A 746 27.58 37.07 1.37
CA LYS A 746 27.36 36.87 -0.08
C LYS A 746 26.24 37.76 -0.61
N TYR A 747 25.20 38.00 0.20
CA TYR A 747 24.07 38.84 -0.19
C TYR A 747 24.37 40.34 -0.10
N HIS A 748 25.04 40.79 0.98
CA HIS A 748 25.26 42.21 1.25
C HIS A 748 26.65 42.75 0.89
N MET A 749 27.64 41.87 0.69
CA MET A 749 29.06 42.22 0.49
C MET A 749 29.62 41.54 -0.78
N GLN A 750 30.94 41.55 -0.96
CA GLN A 750 31.59 40.87 -2.08
C GLN A 750 31.89 39.40 -1.72
N PHE A 751 31.55 38.50 -2.64
CA PHE A 751 31.93 37.10 -2.59
C PHE A 751 32.63 36.73 -3.90
N THR A 752 33.83 36.16 -3.79
CA THR A 752 34.60 35.70 -4.95
C THR A 752 34.73 34.19 -4.89
N ASP A 753 34.12 33.50 -5.85
CA ASP A 753 34.32 32.06 -6.01
C ASP A 753 35.61 31.79 -6.80
N SER A 754 36.66 31.43 -6.08
CA SER A 754 37.94 30.95 -6.62
C SER A 754 38.13 29.46 -6.30
N SER A 755 37.05 28.68 -6.20
CA SER A 755 37.08 27.25 -5.84
C SER A 755 37.86 26.36 -6.82
N GLN A 756 38.29 26.90 -7.96
CA GLN A 756 39.18 26.23 -8.93
C GLN A 756 40.66 26.59 -8.74
N VAL A 757 40.97 27.54 -7.85
CA VAL A 757 42.32 28.03 -7.59
C VAL A 757 42.82 27.43 -6.28
N ASP A 758 43.90 26.66 -6.35
CA ASP A 758 44.66 26.26 -5.16
C ASP A 758 45.62 27.37 -4.75
N LYS A 759 45.56 27.76 -3.48
CA LYS A 759 46.39 28.79 -2.85
C LYS A 759 47.10 28.21 -1.63
N PRO A 760 48.21 27.48 -1.80
CA PRO A 760 48.79 26.63 -0.75
C PRO A 760 49.21 27.39 0.51
N GLU A 761 49.40 28.70 0.45
CA GLU A 761 49.74 29.53 1.61
C GLU A 761 48.58 29.68 2.62
N ILE A 762 47.34 29.39 2.21
CA ILE A 762 46.17 29.42 3.09
C ILE A 762 45.95 28.04 3.71
N ASN A 763 45.88 28.00 5.05
CA ASN A 763 45.54 26.80 5.78
C ASN A 763 44.04 26.49 5.63
N SER A 764 43.70 25.22 5.41
CA SER A 764 42.32 24.76 5.45
C SER A 764 41.76 24.86 6.87
N ILE A 765 40.47 25.19 6.97
CA ILE A 765 39.71 25.21 8.22
C ILE A 765 38.77 24.02 8.17
N GLY A 766 38.78 23.20 9.22
CA GLY A 766 38.01 21.96 9.22
C GLY A 766 38.21 21.13 10.46
N MET A 767 37.81 19.87 10.34
CA MET A 767 37.91 18.86 11.38
C MET A 767 38.52 17.57 10.82
N SER A 768 39.36 16.95 11.64
CA SER A 768 39.93 15.63 11.41
C SER A 768 39.62 14.79 12.63
N VAL A 769 38.68 13.84 12.49
CA VAL A 769 38.09 13.12 13.61
C VAL A 769 38.11 11.63 13.33
N SER A 770 38.52 10.84 14.33
CA SER A 770 38.35 9.38 14.29
C SER A 770 36.93 9.04 14.74
N ASP A 771 36.14 8.43 13.85
CA ASP A 771 34.73 8.10 14.10
C ASP A 771 34.41 6.63 13.75
N SER A 772 33.21 6.15 14.11
CA SER A 772 32.75 4.80 13.81
C SER A 772 32.79 4.52 12.32
N LYS A 773 33.31 3.34 11.94
CA LYS A 773 33.28 2.87 10.54
C LYS A 773 31.90 2.39 10.11
N GLU A 774 31.07 1.94 11.05
CA GLU A 774 29.77 1.31 10.80
C GLU A 774 28.81 2.09 9.86
N PRO A 775 28.65 3.42 9.98
CA PRO A 775 27.77 4.19 9.09
C PRO A 775 28.19 4.13 7.61
N PHE A 776 29.45 3.85 7.34
CA PHE A 776 30.03 3.81 6.01
C PHE A 776 29.99 2.41 5.37
N LEU A 777 29.51 1.39 6.07
CA LEU A 777 29.39 0.03 5.52
C LEU A 777 28.17 -0.10 4.58
N PRO A 778 28.21 -0.96 3.54
CA PRO A 778 27.09 -1.16 2.62
C PRO A 778 25.79 -1.60 3.31
N LYS A 779 25.92 -2.41 4.36
CA LYS A 779 24.83 -2.86 5.23
C LYS A 779 25.19 -2.45 6.65
N SER A 780 24.40 -1.54 7.22
CA SER A 780 24.49 -1.16 8.63
C SER A 780 23.16 -1.48 9.28
N ASP A 781 23.22 -2.19 10.41
CA ASP A 781 22.03 -2.52 11.21
C ASP A 781 21.60 -1.36 12.12
N THR A 782 22.37 -0.25 12.11
CA THR A 782 22.15 0.93 12.95
C THR A 782 21.79 2.13 12.09
N ILE A 783 20.71 2.82 12.41
CA ILE A 783 20.34 4.08 11.76
C ILE A 783 21.08 5.22 12.45
N PHE A 784 21.97 5.91 11.73
CA PHE A 784 22.75 7.04 12.24
C PHE A 784 22.09 8.37 11.90
N PHE A 785 21.15 8.82 12.74
CA PHE A 785 20.46 10.09 12.55
C PHE A 785 21.42 11.29 12.68
N GLY A 786 21.37 12.22 11.72
CA GLY A 786 22.08 13.51 11.78
C GLY A 786 23.59 13.44 11.60
N TRP A 787 24.14 12.28 11.21
CA TRP A 787 25.57 12.03 11.19
C TRP A 787 26.33 12.99 10.26
N GLY A 788 25.97 13.10 8.98
CA GLY A 788 26.58 14.04 8.04
C GLY A 788 26.25 15.51 8.37
N GLU A 789 25.04 15.75 8.87
CA GLU A 789 24.56 17.09 9.21
C GLU A 789 25.39 17.75 10.31
N ASN A 790 25.78 16.97 11.33
CA ASN A 790 26.60 17.46 12.43
C ASN A 790 27.98 17.95 11.96
N TYR A 791 28.61 17.26 11.01
CA TYR A 791 29.88 17.68 10.42
C TYR A 791 29.73 18.97 9.60
N GLY A 792 28.67 19.07 8.79
CA GLY A 792 28.36 20.29 8.02
C GLY A 792 28.10 21.50 8.92
N GLN A 793 27.27 21.33 9.96
CA GLN A 793 27.02 22.37 10.97
C GLN A 793 28.28 22.76 11.74
N GLY A 794 29.12 21.79 12.10
CA GLY A 794 30.39 22.03 12.78
C GLY A 794 31.35 22.86 11.94
N LEU A 795 31.45 22.56 10.63
CA LEU A 795 32.25 23.31 9.68
C LEU A 795 31.77 24.76 9.54
N ALA A 796 30.46 24.96 9.33
CA ALA A 796 29.85 26.29 9.20
C ALA A 796 30.05 27.15 10.46
N ARG A 797 29.97 26.54 11.66
CA ARG A 797 30.28 27.23 12.93
C ARG A 797 31.75 27.63 13.02
N GLY A 798 32.65 26.80 12.52
CA GLY A 798 34.09 27.08 12.46
C GLY A 798 34.40 28.28 11.58
N GLU A 799 33.86 28.32 10.37
CA GLU A 799 33.93 29.48 9.48
C GLU A 799 33.36 30.74 10.13
N THR A 800 32.13 30.63 10.63
CA THR A 800 31.42 31.77 11.23
C THR A 800 32.26 32.40 12.34
N GLN A 801 32.83 31.58 13.22
CA GLN A 801 33.66 32.10 14.31
C GLN A 801 34.94 32.78 13.79
N ASN A 802 35.58 32.23 12.75
CA ASN A 802 36.78 32.84 12.17
C ASN A 802 36.45 34.22 11.55
N ILE A 803 35.38 34.30 10.75
CA ILE A 803 34.93 35.56 10.14
C ILE A 803 34.55 36.57 11.23
N LEU A 804 33.77 36.18 12.25
CA LEU A 804 33.39 37.05 13.35
C LEU A 804 34.62 37.58 14.10
N ASN A 805 35.60 36.73 14.41
CA ASN A 805 36.82 37.15 15.09
C ASN A 805 37.58 38.22 14.29
N ASN A 806 37.64 38.07 12.96
CA ASN A 806 38.30 39.04 12.09
C ASN A 806 37.51 40.37 12.02
N LEU A 807 36.19 40.32 11.91
CA LEU A 807 35.32 41.50 11.97
C LEU A 807 35.45 42.23 13.32
N ILE A 808 35.39 41.51 14.44
CA ILE A 808 35.48 42.10 15.78
C ILE A 808 36.84 42.79 15.98
N LYS A 809 37.94 42.22 15.48
CA LYS A 809 39.28 42.84 15.57
C LYS A 809 39.40 44.15 14.77
N GLN A 810 38.73 44.25 13.62
CA GLN A 810 38.82 45.40 12.72
C GLN A 810 37.71 46.45 12.96
N THR A 811 36.76 46.17 13.85
CA THR A 811 35.69 47.11 14.21
C THR A 811 36.10 47.98 15.39
N THR A 812 35.65 49.22 15.36
CA THR A 812 35.93 50.21 16.42
C THR A 812 34.87 50.12 17.51
N PRO A 813 35.23 50.11 18.81
CA PRO A 813 34.26 50.07 19.89
C PRO A 813 33.32 51.27 19.87
N ALA A 814 32.04 51.03 20.18
CA ALA A 814 31.01 52.04 20.36
C ALA A 814 30.06 51.64 21.49
N LYS A 815 29.22 52.58 21.95
CA LYS A 815 28.17 52.30 22.91
C LYS A 815 26.82 52.15 22.22
N LEU A 816 25.87 51.48 22.89
CA LEU A 816 24.53 51.27 22.35
C LEU A 816 23.77 52.58 22.10
N GLU A 817 24.01 53.60 22.93
CA GLU A 817 23.44 54.95 22.79
C GLU A 817 23.85 55.66 21.48
N ASP A 818 24.99 55.28 20.89
CA ASP A 818 25.51 55.90 19.67
C ASP A 818 24.91 55.33 18.38
N ILE A 819 24.03 54.31 18.47
CA ILE A 819 23.56 53.54 17.30
C ILE A 819 22.93 54.45 16.23
N GLY A 820 22.14 55.45 16.61
CA GLY A 820 21.50 56.38 15.68
C GLY A 820 22.50 57.28 14.96
N THR A 821 23.53 57.74 15.68
CA THR A 821 24.62 58.55 15.10
C THR A 821 25.47 57.73 14.14
N ILE A 822 25.77 56.48 14.48
CA ILE A 822 26.52 55.55 13.63
C ILE A 822 25.75 55.27 12.33
N ILE A 823 24.46 54.96 12.43
CA ILE A 823 23.62 54.69 11.25
C ILE A 823 23.54 55.92 10.34
N LYS A 824 23.44 57.12 10.91
CA LYS A 824 23.45 58.37 10.14
C LYS A 824 24.79 58.61 9.43
N ASP A 825 25.91 58.25 10.06
CA ASP A 825 27.27 58.32 9.47
C ASP A 825 27.49 57.30 8.33
N PHE A 826 26.91 56.10 8.45
CA PHE A 826 27.05 55.04 7.44
C PHE A 826 26.01 55.13 6.32
N ARG A 827 24.93 55.87 6.54
CA ARG A 827 23.70 55.92 5.71
C ARG A 827 22.89 54.62 5.79
N THR A 828 21.58 54.78 5.84
CA THR A 828 20.61 53.69 6.04
C THR A 828 20.69 52.61 4.96
N ASP A 829 20.83 53.00 3.70
CA ASP A 829 20.93 52.13 2.53
C ASP A 829 22.19 51.26 2.54
N ASN A 830 23.26 51.76 3.16
CA ASN A 830 24.56 51.10 3.24
C ASN A 830 24.81 50.35 4.56
N THR A 831 23.85 50.31 5.49
CA THR A 831 24.09 49.69 6.80
C THR A 831 23.50 48.28 6.89
N ILE A 832 24.21 47.36 7.55
CA ILE A 832 23.66 46.11 8.09
C ILE A 832 24.08 45.92 9.54
N ILE A 833 23.26 45.21 10.32
CA ILE A 833 23.55 44.91 11.72
C ILE A 833 23.62 43.40 11.91
N ILE A 834 24.68 42.91 12.55
CA ILE A 834 24.87 41.51 12.90
C ILE A 834 24.95 41.39 14.43
N ALA A 835 23.96 40.72 15.02
CA ALA A 835 23.95 40.34 16.43
C ALA A 835 24.63 38.99 16.62
N THR A 836 25.75 38.96 17.35
CA THR A 836 26.50 37.72 17.58
C THR A 836 25.95 36.99 18.82
N GLY A 837 24.84 36.28 18.65
CA GLY A 837 24.17 35.48 19.67
C GLY A 837 22.87 36.07 20.23
N GLU A 838 22.08 35.22 20.88
CA GLU A 838 20.72 35.56 21.34
C GLU A 838 20.67 36.73 22.32
N SER A 839 21.66 36.86 23.21
CA SER A 839 21.65 37.98 24.16
C SER A 839 21.79 39.34 23.46
N ALA A 840 22.53 39.40 22.35
CA ALA A 840 22.69 40.64 21.61
C ALA A 840 21.41 41.03 20.83
N ILE A 841 20.70 40.04 20.25
CA ILE A 841 19.45 40.32 19.55
C ILE A 841 18.35 40.76 20.55
N LEU A 842 18.28 40.16 21.74
CA LEU A 842 17.34 40.55 22.79
C LEU A 842 17.57 41.98 23.29
N GLU A 843 18.82 42.42 23.43
CA GLU A 843 19.09 43.83 23.79
C GLU A 843 18.72 44.79 22.65
N ILE A 844 18.89 44.37 21.39
CA ILE A 844 18.44 45.14 20.22
C ILE A 844 16.91 45.34 20.22
N TYR A 845 16.14 44.31 20.60
CA TYR A 845 14.67 44.39 20.62
C TYR A 845 14.12 45.40 21.64
N LYS A 846 14.93 45.84 22.60
CA LYS A 846 14.54 46.90 23.54
C LYS A 846 14.62 48.31 22.93
N LEU A 847 15.23 48.45 21.74
CA LEU A 847 15.33 49.74 21.08
C LEU A 847 13.99 50.13 20.43
N PRO A 848 13.54 51.39 20.55
CA PRO A 848 12.22 51.83 20.10
C PRO A 848 12.01 51.78 18.58
N ASN A 849 13.10 51.64 17.81
CA ASN A 849 13.08 51.65 16.35
C ASN A 849 13.27 50.26 15.73
N VAL A 850 13.10 49.17 16.48
CA VAL A 850 13.31 47.81 15.97
C VAL A 850 11.99 47.09 15.77
N THR A 851 11.79 46.53 14.57
CA THR A 851 10.60 45.77 14.18
C THR A 851 10.98 44.32 13.90
N MET A 852 10.29 43.38 14.56
CA MET A 852 10.50 41.94 14.38
C MET A 852 10.06 41.49 12.99
N ASN A 853 10.82 40.58 12.38
CA ASN A 853 10.35 39.87 11.19
C ASN A 853 9.60 38.60 11.61
N HIS A 854 8.29 38.56 11.33
CA HIS A 854 7.43 37.40 11.64
C HIS A 854 7.37 36.37 10.50
N LEU A 855 8.00 36.65 9.36
CA LEU A 855 8.19 35.67 8.31
C LEU A 855 9.16 34.62 8.86
N GLY A 856 8.72 33.37 8.99
CA GLY A 856 9.54 32.27 9.49
C GLY A 856 10.86 32.08 8.71
N PRO A 857 11.67 31.08 9.08
CA PRO A 857 12.96 30.85 8.43
C PRO A 857 12.82 30.80 6.90
N SER A 858 13.74 31.47 6.19
CA SER A 858 13.72 31.56 4.74
C SER A 858 13.65 30.16 4.12
N LYS A 859 12.76 29.96 3.15
CA LYS A 859 12.71 28.72 2.38
C LYS A 859 13.94 28.54 1.46
N SER A 860 14.74 29.59 1.25
CA SER A 860 15.95 29.53 0.43
C SER A 860 17.20 29.94 1.23
N PRO A 861 18.23 29.08 1.32
CA PRO A 861 19.46 29.39 2.03
C PRO A 861 20.27 30.53 1.36
N GLU A 862 20.02 30.85 0.09
CA GLU A 862 20.76 31.88 -0.64
C GLU A 862 20.37 33.32 -0.25
N ILE A 863 19.15 33.53 0.24
CA ILE A 863 18.65 34.84 0.64
C ILE A 863 18.38 34.78 2.14
N PRO A 864 19.31 35.29 2.99
CA PRO A 864 19.12 35.27 4.42
C PRO A 864 17.99 36.23 4.80
N ASN A 865 16.97 35.70 5.49
CA ASN A 865 15.92 36.52 6.07
C ASN A 865 16.47 37.24 7.31
N PRO A 866 16.34 38.57 7.41
CA PRO A 866 16.65 39.30 8.64
C PRO A 866 15.71 38.84 9.76
N ASP A 867 16.22 38.72 10.98
CA ASP A 867 15.43 38.45 12.18
C ASP A 867 14.60 39.67 12.59
N ALA A 868 15.12 40.87 12.31
CA ALA A 868 14.45 42.13 12.56
C ALA A 868 14.96 43.25 11.63
N TYR A 869 14.32 44.41 11.71
CA TYR A 869 14.71 45.62 11.00
C TYR A 869 14.85 46.79 11.95
N TYR A 870 15.95 47.54 11.85
CA TYR A 870 16.07 48.85 12.49
C TYR A 870 15.51 49.94 11.57
N SER A 871 14.62 50.77 12.11
CA SER A 871 13.86 51.82 11.41
C SER A 871 13.14 51.31 10.14
N ASN A 872 12.67 50.05 10.16
CA ASN A 872 12.00 49.37 9.04
C ASN A 872 12.82 49.21 7.74
N SER A 873 14.12 49.49 7.75
CA SER A 873 14.94 49.50 6.52
C SER A 873 16.32 48.87 6.65
N ILE A 874 16.90 48.80 7.85
CA ILE A 874 18.23 48.21 8.06
C ILE A 874 18.05 46.79 8.58
N PRO A 875 18.47 45.77 7.82
CA PRO A 875 18.30 44.39 8.24
C PRO A 875 19.22 44.07 9.42
N ILE A 876 18.66 43.37 10.40
CA ILE A 876 19.34 42.84 11.57
C ILE A 876 19.36 41.33 11.47
N TYR A 877 20.55 40.76 11.50
CA TYR A 877 20.77 39.31 11.44
C TYR A 877 21.31 38.78 12.75
N CYS A 878 20.80 37.65 13.21
CA CYS A 878 21.32 36.92 14.35
C CYS A 878 22.23 35.79 13.87
N VAL A 879 23.47 35.77 14.37
CA VAL A 879 24.45 34.74 14.06
C VAL A 879 24.97 34.15 15.36
N HIS A 880 24.94 32.82 15.47
CA HIS A 880 25.41 32.14 16.67
C HIS A 880 26.95 32.30 16.83
N SER A 881 27.40 32.66 18.04
CA SER A 881 28.81 32.79 18.39
C SER A 881 29.13 31.98 19.64
N LYS A 882 30.33 31.39 19.70
CA LYS A 882 30.83 30.66 20.89
C LYS A 882 31.41 31.58 21.96
N GLU A 883 31.53 32.88 21.69
CA GLU A 883 32.11 33.82 22.65
C GLU A 883 31.18 34.08 23.84
N LYS A 884 31.77 34.26 25.04
CA LYS A 884 31.01 34.61 26.25
C LYS A 884 30.40 36.01 26.18
N LEU A 885 31.04 36.92 25.43
CA LEU A 885 30.58 38.28 25.19
C LEU A 885 29.94 38.35 23.81
N THR A 886 28.65 38.64 23.78
CA THR A 886 27.91 38.86 22.52
C THR A 886 28.13 40.30 22.07
N ASN A 887 28.21 40.55 20.77
CA ASN A 887 28.47 41.87 20.18
C ASN A 887 27.36 42.22 19.18
N LEU A 888 27.12 43.52 19.01
CA LEU A 888 26.43 44.05 17.84
C LEU A 888 27.46 44.65 16.90
N LEU A 889 27.52 44.13 15.68
CA LEU A 889 28.40 44.62 14.63
C LEU A 889 27.57 45.45 13.65
N ILE A 890 27.88 46.73 13.53
CA ILE A 890 27.27 47.64 12.56
C ILE A 890 28.28 47.84 11.43
N LEU A 891 27.93 47.40 10.22
CA LEU A 891 28.85 47.33 9.08
C LEU A 891 28.40 48.26 7.94
N ASP A 892 29.35 48.98 7.34
CA ASP A 892 29.15 49.83 6.15
C ASP A 892 29.38 49.02 4.86
N LYS A 893 28.30 48.71 4.14
CA LYS A 893 28.28 47.99 2.86
C LYS A 893 28.95 48.79 1.73
N ALA A 894 29.10 50.11 1.84
CA ALA A 894 29.75 50.90 0.80
C ALA A 894 31.23 50.56 0.63
N ILE A 895 31.84 49.92 1.64
CA ILE A 895 33.22 49.45 1.63
C ILE A 895 33.21 47.93 1.86
N PRO A 896 32.80 47.14 0.85
CA PRO A 896 32.52 45.73 1.04
C PRO A 896 33.78 44.94 1.38
N THR A 897 33.67 44.07 2.37
CA THR A 897 34.63 42.99 2.59
C THR A 897 34.50 41.93 1.50
N ASN A 898 35.58 41.21 1.19
CA ASN A 898 35.54 40.13 0.20
C ASN A 898 35.78 38.78 0.88
N LEU A 899 34.80 37.88 0.78
CA LEU A 899 34.98 36.47 1.15
C LEU A 899 35.39 35.69 -0.10
N VAL A 900 36.62 35.18 -0.11
CA VAL A 900 37.17 34.42 -1.24
C VAL A 900 37.18 32.94 -0.88
N GLN A 901 36.40 32.13 -1.60
CA GLN A 901 36.44 30.68 -1.49
C GLN A 901 37.53 30.13 -2.41
N TYR A 902 38.43 29.30 -1.90
CA TYR A 902 39.47 28.60 -2.68
C TYR A 902 39.17 27.11 -2.81
N SER A 903 39.89 26.42 -3.70
CA SER A 903 39.87 24.96 -3.77
C SER A 903 40.39 24.37 -2.45
N PRO A 904 39.64 23.50 -1.77
CA PRO A 904 40.13 22.79 -0.59
C PRO A 904 41.08 21.63 -0.97
N TYR A 905 41.23 21.32 -2.26
CA TYR A 905 42.11 20.29 -2.78
C TYR A 905 43.47 20.85 -3.25
N PRO A 906 44.59 20.21 -2.87
CA PRO A 906 45.88 20.48 -3.50
C PRO A 906 45.84 20.17 -4.99
N LYS A 907 46.60 20.91 -5.82
CA LYS A 907 46.69 20.65 -7.28
C LYS A 907 47.00 19.18 -7.67
N SER A 908 47.63 18.42 -6.78
CA SER A 908 47.99 17.02 -7.00
C SER A 908 46.81 16.03 -6.89
N ILE A 909 45.69 16.42 -6.31
CA ILE A 909 44.52 15.55 -6.08
C ILE A 909 43.39 15.96 -7.03
N LYS A 910 43.12 15.14 -8.05
CA LYS A 910 42.12 15.42 -9.10
C LYS A 910 40.69 15.07 -8.72
N THR A 911 40.49 14.21 -7.72
CA THR A 911 39.17 13.69 -7.32
C THR A 911 39.18 13.37 -5.83
N GLY A 912 38.37 14.07 -5.05
CA GLY A 912 37.99 13.67 -3.69
C GLY A 912 36.47 13.67 -3.56
N PHE A 913 35.96 13.09 -2.48
CA PHE A 913 34.52 13.16 -2.18
C PHE A 913 34.22 14.57 -1.65
N GLY A 914 33.22 15.27 -2.22
CA GLY A 914 32.92 16.65 -1.82
C GLY A 914 32.49 17.57 -2.96
N THR A 915 32.42 18.86 -2.66
CA THR A 915 32.11 19.92 -3.63
C THR A 915 33.36 20.71 -3.98
N SER A 916 33.26 21.62 -4.94
CA SER A 916 34.34 22.58 -5.24
C SER A 916 34.77 23.40 -4.02
N SER A 917 33.92 23.56 -3.00
CA SER A 917 34.19 24.35 -1.79
C SER A 917 34.56 23.56 -0.54
N ILE A 918 34.19 22.28 -0.46
CA ILE A 918 34.38 21.44 0.74
C ILE A 918 35.06 20.13 0.35
N ARG A 919 36.19 19.84 0.99
CA ARG A 919 36.91 18.57 0.91
C ARG A 919 36.40 17.62 1.99
N ILE A 920 36.02 16.41 1.58
CA ILE A 920 35.56 15.35 2.46
C ILE A 920 36.35 14.08 2.13
N ASP A 921 37.23 13.67 3.02
CA ASP A 921 37.93 12.39 2.91
C ASP A 921 37.51 11.48 4.06
N VAL A 922 37.27 10.21 3.75
CA VAL A 922 36.93 9.17 4.72
C VAL A 922 37.83 7.99 4.47
N ASP A 923 38.81 7.80 5.34
CA ASP A 923 39.79 6.72 5.24
C ASP A 923 39.57 5.70 6.35
N ALA A 924 39.26 4.46 5.99
CA ALA A 924 39.19 3.38 6.96
C ALA A 924 40.58 2.95 7.41
N PHE A 925 40.81 2.88 8.72
CA PHE A 925 42.08 2.37 9.25
C PHE A 925 42.31 0.90 8.90
N SER A 926 41.24 0.12 8.71
CA SER A 926 41.34 -1.28 8.24
C SER A 926 41.89 -1.41 6.82
N ASP A 927 41.72 -0.37 6.01
CA ASP A 927 42.02 -0.41 4.57
C ASP A 927 43.30 0.38 4.24
N ASN A 928 43.87 1.09 5.23
CA ASN A 928 45.02 1.97 5.09
C ASN A 928 46.06 1.70 6.20
N GLU A 929 46.90 0.67 5.99
CA GLU A 929 47.94 0.25 6.93
C GLU A 929 48.97 1.36 7.29
N PRO A 930 49.41 2.22 6.34
CA PRO A 930 50.24 3.37 6.66
C PRO A 930 49.57 4.32 7.67
N LEU A 931 48.29 4.64 7.48
CA LEU A 931 47.52 5.49 8.38
C LEU A 931 47.38 4.86 9.77
N LEU A 932 47.10 3.56 9.84
CA LEU A 932 47.01 2.81 11.08
C LEU A 932 48.34 2.83 11.85
N THR A 933 49.45 2.54 11.17
CA THR A 933 50.81 2.53 11.75
C THR A 933 51.19 3.91 12.27
N GLU A 934 50.87 4.97 11.51
CA GLU A 934 51.09 6.35 11.92
C GLU A 934 50.34 6.67 13.22
N PHE A 935 49.06 6.34 13.31
CA PHE A 935 48.25 6.63 14.49
C PHE A 935 48.71 5.86 15.74
N LEU A 936 49.13 4.60 15.58
CA LEU A 936 49.69 3.80 16.67
C LEU A 936 51.04 4.36 17.15
N SER A 937 51.88 4.88 16.25
CA SER A 937 53.20 5.43 16.60
C SER A 937 53.13 6.75 17.40
N ARG A 938 52.11 7.57 17.16
CA ARG A 938 51.97 8.92 17.75
C ARG A 938 51.47 8.91 19.21
N LYS A 939 51.11 7.74 19.76
CA LYS A 939 50.68 7.56 21.18
C LYS A 939 49.63 8.57 21.65
N TYR A 940 48.53 8.70 20.91
CA TYR A 940 47.44 9.59 21.33
C TYR A 940 46.83 9.13 22.67
N PRO A 941 46.61 10.03 23.65
CA PRO A 941 46.11 9.65 24.99
C PRO A 941 44.80 8.87 24.98
N TRP A 942 43.88 9.18 24.06
CA TRP A 942 42.59 8.48 23.92
C TRP A 942 42.72 7.05 23.38
N ILE A 943 43.86 6.69 22.77
CA ILE A 943 44.19 5.33 22.33
C ILE A 943 44.95 4.59 23.44
N THR A 944 45.95 5.24 24.05
CA THR A 944 46.90 4.59 24.97
C THR A 944 46.35 4.36 26.38
N ASN A 945 45.36 5.14 26.83
CA ASN A 945 44.96 5.15 28.24
C ASN A 945 44.09 3.95 28.67
N GLN A 946 43.72 3.03 27.77
CA GLN A 946 42.73 1.99 28.11
C GLN A 946 42.94 0.62 27.45
N ARG A 947 44.01 0.37 26.70
CA ARG A 947 44.11 -0.82 25.81
C ARG A 947 45.53 -1.34 25.60
N THR A 948 45.70 -2.65 25.44
CA THR A 948 46.95 -3.28 24.96
C THR A 948 47.25 -2.89 23.50
N PRO A 949 48.49 -3.02 22.99
CA PRO A 949 48.80 -2.71 21.59
C PRO A 949 47.91 -3.45 20.56
N GLU A 950 47.57 -4.70 20.84
CA GLU A 950 46.67 -5.50 20.01
C GLU A 950 45.25 -4.94 20.04
N GLU A 951 44.74 -4.59 21.23
CA GLU A 951 43.42 -3.97 21.40
C GLU A 951 43.32 -2.57 20.79
N GLN A 952 44.43 -1.81 20.76
CA GLN A 952 44.52 -0.52 20.07
C GLN A 952 44.40 -0.70 18.55
N THR A 953 45.06 -1.71 18.00
CA THR A 953 45.00 -2.05 16.58
C THR A 953 43.57 -2.44 16.18
N GLU A 954 42.96 -3.37 16.93
CA GLU A 954 41.59 -3.82 16.70
C GLU A 954 40.55 -2.71 16.91
N TYR A 955 40.80 -1.78 17.84
CA TYR A 955 39.97 -0.60 18.03
C TYR A 955 39.97 0.31 16.80
N LEU A 956 41.16 0.65 16.29
CA LEU A 956 41.30 1.52 15.14
C LEU A 956 40.72 0.89 13.88
N ARG A 957 40.84 -0.43 13.68
CA ARG A 957 40.23 -1.14 12.55
C ARG A 957 38.70 -1.01 12.49
N ALA A 958 38.03 -0.73 13.61
CA ALA A 958 36.59 -0.43 13.65
C ALA A 958 36.25 1.07 13.44
N LYS A 959 37.26 1.89 13.12
CA LYS A 959 37.14 3.34 12.96
C LYS A 959 37.48 3.78 11.53
N VAL A 960 37.06 4.99 11.21
CA VAL A 960 37.50 5.76 10.04
C VAL A 960 38.10 7.07 10.50
N LEU A 961 39.03 7.61 9.73
CA LEU A 961 39.45 8.99 9.83
C LEU A 961 38.58 9.81 8.87
N VAL A 962 37.74 10.67 9.43
CA VAL A 962 36.91 11.62 8.67
C VAL A 962 37.62 12.96 8.67
N TYR A 963 37.94 13.45 7.48
CA TYR A 963 38.51 14.78 7.25
C TYR A 963 37.52 15.63 6.47
N VAL A 964 36.97 16.65 7.11
CA VAL A 964 36.05 17.62 6.47
C VAL A 964 36.65 19.00 6.61
N ALA A 965 36.98 19.65 5.50
CA ALA A 965 37.62 20.95 5.51
C ALA A 965 37.21 21.82 4.33
N GLU A 966 37.30 23.12 4.54
CA GLU A 966 37.17 24.14 3.51
C GLU A 966 38.40 25.06 3.53
N LYS A 967 38.51 25.89 2.50
CA LYS A 967 39.61 26.84 2.36
C LYS A 967 39.06 28.17 1.89
N PHE A 968 39.10 29.18 2.76
CA PHE A 968 38.63 30.53 2.43
C PHE A 968 39.57 31.59 3.00
N GLU A 969 39.47 32.78 2.44
CA GLU A 969 40.12 33.99 2.94
C GLU A 969 39.07 35.09 3.11
N PHE A 970 39.08 35.75 4.26
CA PHE A 970 38.22 36.89 4.50
C PHE A 970 39.05 38.17 4.46
N ILE A 971 38.94 38.91 3.35
CA ILE A 971 39.73 40.10 3.07
C ILE A 971 38.95 41.33 3.52
N ILE A 972 39.52 42.03 4.51
CA ILE A 972 38.97 43.30 5.03
C ILE A 972 39.80 44.44 4.42
N PRO A 973 39.18 45.37 3.66
CA PRO A 973 39.93 46.46 3.03
C PRO A 973 40.49 47.45 4.08
N PRO A 974 41.62 48.14 3.79
CA PRO A 974 42.24 49.08 4.75
C PRO A 974 41.33 50.23 5.20
N LYS A 975 40.34 50.59 4.38
CA LYS A 975 39.34 51.65 4.66
C LYS A 975 38.05 51.10 5.28
N PHE A 976 38.03 49.85 5.74
CA PHE A 976 36.84 49.23 6.32
C PHE A 976 36.26 50.08 7.46
N ARG A 977 34.94 50.31 7.41
CA ARG A 977 34.19 51.05 8.43
C ARG A 977 33.22 50.12 9.11
N GLY A 978 33.47 49.87 10.39
CA GLY A 978 32.57 49.08 11.22
C GLY A 978 32.67 49.46 12.69
N ARG A 979 31.54 49.37 13.39
CA ARG A 979 31.42 49.63 14.83
C ARG A 979 31.03 48.36 15.55
N ARG A 980 31.61 48.11 16.73
CA ARG A 980 31.20 47.03 17.63
C ARG A 980 30.64 47.58 18.93
N ILE A 981 29.48 47.09 19.33
CA ILE A 981 28.89 47.40 20.63
C ILE A 981 28.90 46.10 21.45
N PRO A 982 29.76 46.00 22.48
CA PRO A 982 29.82 44.83 23.33
C PRO A 982 28.56 44.78 24.22
N ILE A 983 27.85 43.66 24.18
CA ILE A 983 26.69 43.40 25.02
C ILE A 983 27.13 42.50 26.16
N VAL A 984 27.18 43.07 27.36
CA VAL A 984 27.40 42.29 28.58
C VAL A 984 26.15 41.46 28.81
N LYS A 985 26.32 40.14 28.90
CA LYS A 985 25.25 39.22 29.23
C LYS A 985 24.66 39.66 30.58
N SER A 986 23.52 40.35 30.55
CA SER A 986 22.78 40.59 31.78
C SER A 986 22.52 39.21 32.39
N LYS A 987 22.78 39.04 33.70
CA LYS A 987 22.33 37.82 34.39
C LYS A 987 20.81 37.81 34.26
N LEU A 988 20.29 37.17 33.22
CA LEU A 988 18.89 36.81 33.12
C LEU A 988 18.57 36.09 34.42
N ALA A 989 17.77 36.73 35.27
CA ALA A 989 17.17 36.06 36.40
C ALA A 989 16.46 34.82 35.84
N LYS A 990 16.80 33.63 36.35
CA LYS A 990 16.12 32.39 35.97
C LYS A 990 14.63 32.59 36.25
N HIS A 991 13.83 32.77 35.21
CA HIS A 991 12.38 32.66 35.23
C HIS A 991 11.98 31.39 34.50
#